data_AF-A0A915PX81-F1
#
_entry.id   AF-A0A915PX81-F1
#
_cell.length_a   1.000
_cell.length_b   1.000
_cell.length_c   1.000
_cell.angle_alpha   90.00
_cell.angle_beta   90.00
_cell.angle_gamma   90.00
#
_symmetry.space_group_name_H-M   'P 1'
#
loop_
_entity.id
_entity.type
_entity.pdbx_description
1 polymer ?
#
loop_
_entity_poly.entity_id
_entity_poly.type
_entity_poly.pdbx_seq_one_letter_code
_entity_poly.pdbx_strand_id
1 'polypeptide(L)'
;MFLKGVDVAAGDVVFFKKDVDKKNNDAFEEAVANVASEAVIHTALLCDDTGNWVIHAARQSGVSREQLCDVIEKLQPESVEIYRAQVPQTTRISAYRWAETKVGSYYNDIFSPDMHDSKGNEAFYCCQLVAKSYEYAGIQDFCPPHQLNFKDSNGKFLPFWEEYYQKRSLPIPQDVPGSHPAKLIHSNYLKLHFAQVCFPMMNFTVPKTIDSALHFVRGARVALTATKYFDVYQPRNGEILTRCACASAEVIDEVIKDAYEAQQSWAALNAQQRGTILRQAASIIRNFGDQLAHLETVDCGKTIQESGWDVAASADTFEFFAGTAHNIAGNHFPLGNDNYAYTERVPYGIVGGIGVWNYPMLTASWKIAPALMCGNAVVYKPSPFAPITCLLLAQILQSAGLPDGVLSVLQGEAETGQALCEHEGINKGEAETGQALCEHEGINKVTFTGSTATGSKILASCSLLGRMKPVTLELGGKSAMIVCKDADVDIAVTGALMANFFSQGEVCSNASKVLVHKSCYDEFRQKVVEQTKSLIIGDPLLKETKIGATISREHLNKVKAYIDEAVKQGAKLLYGGDVVNVKGLENGYYLSPAVLECIDEQMKIYKEEVFGAAMLIIPFQDDEDAIRMANDTPYGLAAGVFTRNLHLAYSLASKLNAGNIYINTFNITNSMIPFGGMKQSGFGRENGVAALEAFSQWKSIFVNASEKLDNPFRN
;
A
#
# COMPACT_ATOMS: atom_id res chain seq x y z
N MET A 1 -1.22 12.35 20.51
CA MET A 1 -0.31 11.84 19.44
C MET A 1 0.18 12.96 18.53
N PHE A 2 -0.72 13.75 17.95
CA PHE A 2 -0.43 14.84 17.00
C PHE A 2 0.75 15.76 17.40
N LEU A 3 0.78 16.22 18.66
CA LEU A 3 1.81 17.13 19.20
C LEU A 3 2.96 16.43 19.96
N LYS A 4 3.17 15.12 19.77
CA LYS A 4 4.16 14.37 20.57
C LYS A 4 5.59 14.82 20.24
N GLY A 5 6.22 15.54 21.16
CA GLY A 5 7.58 16.09 20.99
C GLY A 5 7.61 17.58 20.63
N VAL A 6 6.45 18.23 20.51
CA VAL A 6 6.33 19.69 20.39
C VAL A 6 6.41 20.31 21.79
N ASP A 7 7.18 21.38 21.95
CA ASP A 7 7.11 22.22 23.16
C ASP A 7 5.75 22.94 23.18
N VAL A 8 4.89 22.55 24.12
CA VAL A 8 3.57 23.14 24.35
C VAL A 8 3.35 23.33 25.84
N ALA A 9 2.61 24.37 26.22
CA ALA A 9 2.36 24.68 27.62
C ALA A 9 0.93 25.15 27.86
N ALA A 10 0.45 24.94 29.08
CA ALA A 10 -0.88 25.34 29.49
C ALA A 10 -1.11 26.87 29.30
N GLY A 11 -2.21 27.21 28.65
CA GLY A 11 -2.56 28.57 28.20
C GLY A 11 -2.03 28.94 26.80
N ASP A 12 -1.18 28.14 26.14
CA ASP A 12 -0.87 28.39 24.72
C ASP A 12 -2.15 28.29 23.87
N VAL A 13 -2.29 29.18 22.89
CA VAL A 13 -3.52 29.38 22.10
C VAL A 13 -3.42 28.59 20.81
N VAL A 14 -4.39 27.71 20.58
CA VAL A 14 -4.53 26.92 19.36
C VAL A 14 -5.43 27.67 18.39
N PHE A 15 -5.04 27.75 17.12
CA PHE A 15 -5.86 28.22 16.01
C PHE A 15 -6.04 27.09 15.00
N PHE A 16 -7.26 26.95 14.51
CA PHE A 16 -7.65 25.96 13.50
C PHE A 16 -7.96 26.71 12.21
N LYS A 17 -7.30 26.31 11.11
CA LYS A 17 -7.32 26.99 9.81
C LYS A 17 -7.78 26.05 8.70
N LYS A 18 -8.43 26.60 7.67
CA LYS A 18 -9.02 25.87 6.54
C LYS A 18 -9.19 26.81 5.34
N ASP A 19 -8.70 26.43 4.17
CA ASP A 19 -8.85 27.19 2.92
C ASP A 19 -10.33 27.32 2.51
N VAL A 20 -10.69 28.49 1.97
CA VAL A 20 -12.08 28.90 1.73
C VAL A 20 -12.50 28.64 0.29
N ASP A 21 -11.57 28.60 -0.67
CA ASP A 21 -11.85 28.47 -2.11
C ASP A 21 -12.34 27.05 -2.53
N LYS A 22 -12.46 26.11 -1.58
CA LYS A 22 -12.87 24.72 -1.83
C LYS A 22 -14.32 24.48 -1.43
N LYS A 23 -15.14 24.08 -2.39
CA LYS A 23 -16.59 23.81 -2.24
C LYS A 23 -16.88 22.61 -1.32
N ASN A 24 -17.01 22.84 0.00
CA ASN A 24 -17.76 22.03 0.99
C ASN A 24 -17.63 22.62 2.42
N ASN A 25 -18.11 23.85 2.65
CA ASN A 25 -18.15 24.51 3.97
C ASN A 25 -19.60 24.62 4.51
N ASP A 26 -19.77 24.76 5.83
CA ASP A 26 -21.07 25.17 6.40
C ASP A 26 -21.39 26.60 5.95
N ALA A 27 -22.66 26.90 5.65
CA ALA A 27 -23.09 28.21 5.19
C ALA A 27 -22.77 29.33 6.20
N PHE A 28 -22.66 29.01 7.49
CA PHE A 28 -22.14 29.95 8.49
C PHE A 28 -20.62 30.13 8.39
N GLU A 29 -19.84 29.07 8.25
CA GLU A 29 -18.37 29.16 8.11
C GLU A 29 -18.01 29.95 6.86
N GLU A 30 -18.73 29.72 5.76
CA GLU A 30 -18.62 30.50 4.52
C GLU A 30 -19.01 31.98 4.74
N ALA A 31 -20.11 32.27 5.44
CA ALA A 31 -20.52 33.65 5.72
C ALA A 31 -19.60 34.39 6.72
N VAL A 32 -18.92 33.66 7.60
CA VAL A 32 -17.88 34.15 8.52
C VAL A 32 -16.59 34.43 7.75
N ALA A 33 -16.16 33.52 6.88
CA ALA A 33 -14.98 33.69 6.04
C ALA A 33 -15.13 34.85 5.04
N ASN A 34 -16.32 35.03 4.42
CA ASN A 34 -16.58 36.13 3.48
C ASN A 34 -16.46 37.55 4.10
N VAL A 35 -16.38 37.68 5.43
CA VAL A 35 -16.16 38.97 6.13
C VAL A 35 -14.80 39.05 6.84
N ALA A 36 -13.96 38.02 6.72
CA ALA A 36 -12.67 37.89 7.41
C ALA A 36 -11.51 37.68 6.43
N SER A 37 -10.39 38.37 6.65
CA SER A 37 -9.23 38.37 5.73
C SER A 37 -8.28 37.17 5.88
N GLU A 38 -8.57 36.19 6.73
CA GLU A 38 -7.67 35.10 7.12
C GLU A 38 -8.44 33.79 7.29
N ALA A 39 -7.83 32.68 6.91
CA ALA A 39 -8.41 31.34 6.87
C ALA A 39 -8.67 30.67 8.25
N VAL A 40 -8.87 31.45 9.32
CA VAL A 40 -9.01 30.96 10.71
C VAL A 40 -10.47 30.67 11.03
N ILE A 41 -10.83 29.39 11.12
CA ILE A 41 -12.21 28.94 11.41
C ILE A 41 -12.51 28.84 12.92
N HIS A 42 -11.53 28.51 13.76
CA HIS A 42 -11.76 28.29 15.20
C HIS A 42 -10.51 28.53 16.07
N THR A 43 -10.68 28.60 17.39
CA THR A 43 -9.56 28.77 18.35
C THR A 43 -9.86 28.15 19.72
N ALA A 44 -8.83 27.78 20.47
CA ALA A 44 -8.92 27.14 21.79
C ALA A 44 -7.71 27.44 22.69
N LEU A 45 -7.79 27.12 23.98
CA LEU A 45 -6.69 27.19 24.96
C LEU A 45 -6.23 25.78 25.36
N LEU A 46 -4.92 25.54 25.38
CA LEU A 46 -4.37 24.32 25.98
C LEU A 46 -4.53 24.30 27.51
N CYS A 47 -4.98 23.17 28.06
CA CYS A 47 -5.23 22.99 29.50
C CYS A 47 -3.97 22.61 30.29
N ASP A 48 -2.99 22.02 29.60
CA ASP A 48 -1.85 21.35 30.18
C ASP A 48 -0.62 21.44 29.27
N ASP A 49 0.53 21.00 29.79
CA ASP A 49 1.82 20.85 29.12
C ASP A 49 1.95 19.54 28.32
N THR A 50 0.90 18.73 28.23
CA THR A 50 0.89 17.49 27.45
C THR A 50 0.37 17.68 26.03
N GLY A 51 -0.29 18.81 25.74
CA GLY A 51 -0.87 19.13 24.44
C GLY A 51 -2.16 18.37 24.10
N ASN A 52 -2.70 17.56 25.01
CA ASN A 52 -3.80 16.65 24.70
C ASN A 52 -5.19 17.24 24.96
N TRP A 53 -5.34 18.23 25.84
CA TRP A 53 -6.64 18.81 26.20
C TRP A 53 -6.74 20.29 25.87
N VAL A 54 -7.88 20.68 25.31
CA VAL A 54 -8.24 22.07 25.03
C VAL A 54 -9.54 22.47 25.71
N ILE A 55 -9.63 23.76 26.09
CA ILE A 55 -10.88 24.43 26.44
C ILE A 55 -11.24 25.37 25.28
N HIS A 56 -12.48 25.25 24.80
CA HIS A 56 -13.01 26.06 23.70
C HIS A 56 -14.52 26.29 23.87
N ALA A 57 -15.10 27.16 23.04
CA ALA A 57 -16.55 27.33 22.96
C ALA A 57 -17.06 26.95 21.56
N ALA A 58 -17.87 25.90 21.47
CA ALA A 58 -18.37 25.35 20.21
C ALA A 58 -19.90 25.16 20.21
N ARG A 59 -20.51 25.33 19.02
CA ARG A 59 -21.97 25.41 18.80
C ARG A 59 -22.81 24.30 19.44
N GLN A 60 -22.26 23.08 19.49
CA GLN A 60 -22.98 21.89 19.96
C GLN A 60 -22.75 21.58 21.45
N SER A 61 -21.61 21.99 22.00
CA SER A 61 -21.14 21.62 23.35
C SER A 61 -21.05 22.79 24.34
N GLY A 62 -21.30 24.03 23.89
CA GLY A 62 -21.10 25.22 24.73
C GLY A 62 -19.61 25.49 24.95
N VAL A 63 -19.26 26.02 26.12
CA VAL A 63 -17.87 25.99 26.60
C VAL A 63 -17.60 24.60 27.15
N SER A 64 -16.62 23.91 26.56
CA SER A 64 -16.27 22.53 26.89
C SER A 64 -14.77 22.34 27.03
N ARG A 65 -14.39 21.31 27.79
CA ARG A 65 -13.03 20.75 27.78
C ARG A 65 -13.05 19.44 26.99
N GLU A 66 -12.31 19.38 25.90
CA GLU A 66 -12.30 18.27 24.95
C GLU A 66 -10.86 17.86 24.62
N GLN A 67 -10.63 16.64 24.13
CA GLN A 67 -9.29 16.28 23.65
C GLN A 67 -9.03 16.96 22.30
N LEU A 68 -7.79 17.40 22.08
CA LEU A 68 -7.41 18.10 20.86
C LEU A 68 -7.62 17.25 19.60
N CYS A 69 -7.46 15.92 19.70
CA CYS A 69 -7.78 15.01 18.60
C CYS A 69 -9.27 15.05 18.23
N ASP A 70 -10.16 14.98 19.22
CA ASP A 70 -11.62 14.99 19.02
C ASP A 70 -12.06 16.33 18.40
N VAL A 71 -11.40 17.44 18.76
CA VAL A 71 -11.65 18.77 18.19
C VAL A 71 -11.14 18.88 16.75
N ILE A 72 -9.96 18.32 16.44
CA ILE A 72 -9.44 18.23 15.05
C ILE A 72 -10.38 17.36 14.19
N GLU A 73 -10.83 16.22 14.70
CA GLU A 73 -11.74 15.31 13.99
C GLU A 73 -13.12 15.95 13.71
N LYS A 74 -13.65 16.73 14.64
CA LYS A 74 -14.91 17.47 14.46
C LYS A 74 -14.82 18.65 13.48
N LEU A 75 -13.70 19.37 13.49
CA LEU A 75 -13.53 20.60 12.70
C LEU A 75 -12.93 20.37 11.30
N GLN A 76 -12.24 19.24 11.09
CA GLN A 76 -11.50 18.93 9.85
C GLN A 76 -10.66 20.12 9.32
N PRO A 77 -9.76 20.69 10.14
CA PRO A 77 -8.88 21.78 9.73
C PRO A 77 -7.82 21.31 8.73
N GLU A 78 -7.35 22.20 7.87
CA GLU A 78 -6.17 21.97 7.02
C GLU A 78 -4.87 22.38 7.70
N SER A 79 -4.91 23.27 8.71
CA SER A 79 -3.76 23.48 9.61
C SER A 79 -4.15 23.82 11.04
N VAL A 80 -3.26 23.46 11.97
CA VAL A 80 -3.29 23.87 13.37
C VAL A 80 -2.01 24.65 13.67
N GLU A 81 -2.20 25.86 14.20
CA GLU A 81 -1.12 26.73 14.63
C GLU A 81 -1.24 26.98 16.13
N ILE A 82 -0.15 26.79 16.87
CA ILE A 82 -0.07 27.04 18.31
C ILE A 82 0.75 28.31 18.50
N TYR A 83 0.11 29.31 19.09
CA TYR A 83 0.74 30.58 19.43
C TYR A 83 0.99 30.65 20.94
N ARG A 84 2.23 30.96 21.31
CA ARG A 84 2.66 31.11 22.70
C ARG A 84 2.50 32.56 23.14
N ALA A 85 1.60 32.80 24.08
CA ALA A 85 1.44 34.11 24.70
C ALA A 85 2.73 34.54 25.42
N GLN A 86 3.27 35.69 25.04
CA GLN A 86 4.55 36.25 25.49
C GLN A 86 4.41 36.93 26.87
N VAL A 87 3.82 36.20 27.82
CA VAL A 87 3.51 36.64 29.18
C VAL A 87 4.00 35.59 30.19
N PRO A 88 4.13 35.94 31.49
CA PRO A 88 4.57 34.98 32.51
C PRO A 88 3.75 33.69 32.50
N GLN A 89 4.39 32.56 32.83
CA GLN A 89 3.71 31.25 32.88
C GLN A 89 2.53 31.27 33.87
N THR A 90 2.66 31.99 34.99
CA THR A 90 1.58 32.23 35.96
C THR A 90 0.36 32.94 35.33
N THR A 91 0.58 33.90 34.42
CA THR A 91 -0.48 34.57 33.66
C THR A 91 -1.16 33.61 32.69
N ARG A 92 -0.40 32.79 31.93
CA ARG A 92 -0.97 31.75 31.05
C ARG A 92 -1.78 30.69 31.83
N ILE A 93 -1.28 30.30 33.01
CA ILE A 93 -1.98 29.39 33.93
C ILE A 93 -3.29 30.01 34.45
N SER A 94 -3.26 31.29 34.85
CA SER A 94 -4.45 32.02 35.31
C SER A 94 -5.52 32.09 34.22
N ALA A 95 -5.12 32.36 32.97
CA ALA A 95 -6.03 32.43 31.83
C ALA A 95 -6.77 31.11 31.58
N TYR A 96 -6.05 29.98 31.37
CA TYR A 96 -6.75 28.71 31.13
C TYR A 96 -7.60 28.26 32.34
N ARG A 97 -7.16 28.55 33.57
CA ARG A 97 -7.95 28.23 34.78
C ARG A 97 -9.24 29.04 34.85
N TRP A 98 -9.24 30.31 34.46
CA TRP A 98 -10.49 31.06 34.31
C TRP A 98 -11.40 30.45 33.25
N ALA A 99 -10.86 30.09 32.08
CA ALA A 99 -11.64 29.44 31.03
C ALA A 99 -12.21 28.07 31.48
N GLU A 100 -11.49 27.33 32.32
CA GLU A 100 -11.95 26.08 32.93
C GLU A 100 -13.17 26.31 33.84
N THR A 101 -13.24 27.43 34.57
CA THR A 101 -14.45 27.78 35.36
C THR A 101 -15.70 28.09 34.52
N LYS A 102 -15.54 28.27 33.20
CA LYS A 102 -16.65 28.52 32.27
C LYS A 102 -17.16 27.25 31.58
N VAL A 103 -16.55 26.09 31.78
CA VAL A 103 -17.05 24.82 31.22
C VAL A 103 -18.49 24.55 31.67
N GLY A 104 -19.38 24.33 30.71
CA GLY A 104 -20.84 24.25 30.91
C GLY A 104 -21.62 25.53 30.59
N SER A 105 -20.95 26.66 30.34
CA SER A 105 -21.58 27.88 29.79
C SER A 105 -22.06 27.64 28.36
N TYR A 106 -23.05 28.40 27.88
CA TYR A 106 -23.59 28.20 26.54
C TYR A 106 -22.63 28.69 25.44
N TYR A 107 -22.86 28.23 24.20
CA TYR A 107 -22.22 28.86 23.04
C TYR A 107 -23.02 30.11 22.71
N ASN A 108 -22.35 31.25 22.55
CA ASN A 108 -23.04 32.48 22.20
C ASN A 108 -23.58 32.39 20.77
N ASP A 109 -24.88 32.60 20.58
CA ASP A 109 -25.55 32.46 19.29
C ASP A 109 -25.91 33.80 18.62
N ILE A 110 -25.38 34.91 19.15
CA ILE A 110 -25.39 36.26 18.57
C ILE A 110 -24.05 36.94 18.84
N PHE A 111 -23.41 37.58 17.85
CA PHE A 111 -22.12 38.25 18.07
C PHE A 111 -22.32 39.52 18.92
N SER A 112 -22.32 39.35 20.24
CA SER A 112 -22.50 40.39 21.26
C SER A 112 -21.25 40.51 22.16
N PRO A 113 -20.78 41.72 22.50
CA PRO A 113 -19.67 41.92 23.42
C PRO A 113 -19.99 41.51 24.86
N ASP A 114 -21.27 41.38 25.22
CA ASP A 114 -21.71 41.26 26.61
C ASP A 114 -21.47 39.88 27.23
N MET A 115 -21.11 38.87 26.42
CA MET A 115 -20.96 37.44 26.83
C MET A 115 -22.29 36.78 27.23
N HIS A 116 -23.39 37.18 26.59
CA HIS A 116 -24.72 36.56 26.75
C HIS A 116 -25.28 36.07 25.41
N ASP A 117 -26.02 34.95 25.43
CA ASP A 117 -26.76 34.43 24.26
C ASP A 117 -28.04 35.23 23.96
N SER A 118 -28.76 34.86 22.88
CA SER A 118 -30.05 35.49 22.52
C SER A 118 -31.19 35.31 23.54
N LYS A 119 -30.96 34.58 24.63
CA LYS A 119 -31.90 34.37 25.75
C LYS A 119 -31.41 35.00 27.05
N GLY A 120 -30.22 35.61 27.07
CA GLY A 120 -29.61 36.24 28.24
C GLY A 120 -28.84 35.30 29.16
N ASN A 121 -28.51 34.07 28.75
CA ASN A 121 -27.64 33.17 29.52
C ASN A 121 -26.16 33.52 29.31
N GLU A 122 -25.29 33.29 30.31
CA GLU A 122 -23.83 33.41 30.12
C GLU A 122 -23.35 32.47 29.00
N ALA A 123 -22.70 33.04 27.99
CA ALA A 123 -22.35 32.36 26.75
C ALA A 123 -21.15 32.98 26.04
N PHE A 124 -20.34 32.15 25.37
CA PHE A 124 -19.10 32.58 24.73
C PHE A 124 -18.98 32.13 23.27
N TYR A 125 -18.34 32.95 22.43
CA TYR A 125 -17.63 32.47 21.24
C TYR A 125 -16.21 32.03 21.59
N CYS A 126 -15.62 31.16 20.77
CA CYS A 126 -14.26 30.65 20.96
C CYS A 126 -13.22 31.77 21.16
N CYS A 127 -13.18 32.77 20.29
CA CYS A 127 -12.25 33.90 20.42
C CYS A 127 -12.57 34.84 21.59
N GLN A 128 -13.85 34.99 21.99
CA GLN A 128 -14.23 35.78 23.18
C GLN A 128 -13.73 35.11 24.45
N LEU A 129 -13.90 33.79 24.57
CA LEU A 129 -13.42 33.00 25.70
C LEU A 129 -11.91 33.18 25.89
N VAL A 130 -11.13 33.09 24.80
CA VAL A 130 -9.67 33.30 24.85
C VAL A 130 -9.34 34.75 25.26
N ALA A 131 -9.94 35.75 24.62
CA ALA A 131 -9.66 37.16 24.95
C ALA A 131 -9.98 37.49 26.42
N LYS A 132 -11.15 37.08 26.91
CA LYS A 132 -11.58 37.32 28.30
C LYS A 132 -10.76 36.55 29.34
N SER A 133 -10.27 35.36 29.00
CA SER A 133 -9.37 34.61 29.88
C SER A 133 -8.06 35.37 30.17
N TYR A 134 -7.51 36.04 29.16
CA TYR A 134 -6.31 36.85 29.31
C TYR A 134 -6.59 38.24 29.92
N GLU A 135 -7.75 38.84 29.62
CA GLU A 135 -8.22 40.06 30.29
C GLU A 135 -8.30 39.85 31.81
N TYR A 136 -8.91 38.74 32.25
CA TYR A 136 -8.96 38.31 33.65
C TYR A 136 -7.57 38.04 34.25
N ALA A 137 -6.66 37.46 33.47
CA ALA A 137 -5.26 37.26 33.87
C ALA A 137 -4.42 38.56 33.91
N GLY A 138 -5.02 39.72 33.61
CA GLY A 138 -4.41 41.05 33.72
C GLY A 138 -3.97 41.69 32.39
N ILE A 139 -4.27 41.07 31.24
CA ILE A 139 -3.86 41.55 29.91
C ILE A 139 -5.07 42.17 29.18
N GLN A 140 -5.30 43.46 29.43
CA GLN A 140 -6.54 44.17 29.04
C GLN A 140 -6.73 44.38 27.53
N ASP A 141 -5.65 44.30 26.74
CA ASP A 141 -5.62 44.49 25.28
C ASP A 141 -5.18 43.22 24.53
N PHE A 142 -5.44 42.03 25.10
CA PHE A 142 -4.99 40.76 24.53
C PHE A 142 -5.52 40.49 23.11
N CYS A 143 -6.71 40.97 22.76
CA CYS A 143 -7.20 40.98 21.38
C CYS A 143 -7.08 42.40 20.82
N PRO A 144 -6.54 42.60 19.59
CA PRO A 144 -6.54 43.91 18.94
C PRO A 144 -7.95 44.51 18.87
N PRO A 145 -8.13 45.83 19.06
CA PRO A 145 -9.42 46.49 18.95
C PRO A 145 -10.10 46.20 17.60
N HIS A 146 -11.32 45.67 17.66
CA HIS A 146 -12.08 45.25 16.49
C HIS A 146 -13.56 45.59 16.67
N GLN A 147 -14.18 46.02 15.57
CA GLN A 147 -15.62 46.25 15.46
C GLN A 147 -16.19 45.19 14.51
N LEU A 148 -17.36 44.66 14.86
CA LEU A 148 -18.06 43.68 14.05
C LEU A 148 -18.50 44.30 12.72
N ASN A 149 -18.21 43.59 11.63
CA ASN A 149 -18.62 43.97 10.29
C ASN A 149 -19.19 42.74 9.58
N PHE A 150 -20.44 42.84 9.12
CA PHE A 150 -21.15 41.76 8.41
C PHE A 150 -21.46 42.10 6.95
N LYS A 151 -20.75 43.11 6.42
CA LYS A 151 -20.85 43.59 5.04
C LYS A 151 -19.75 43.01 4.16
N ASP A 152 -20.08 42.79 2.89
CA ASP A 152 -19.15 42.44 1.83
C ASP A 152 -18.22 43.61 1.44
N SER A 153 -17.33 43.36 0.47
CA SER A 153 -16.43 44.37 -0.10
C SER A 153 -17.14 45.52 -0.84
N ASN A 154 -18.44 45.41 -1.11
CA ASN A 154 -19.28 46.46 -1.70
C ASN A 154 -20.07 47.24 -0.62
N GLY A 155 -19.91 46.90 0.67
CA GLY A 155 -20.60 47.54 1.79
C GLY A 155 -22.02 47.04 2.04
N LYS A 156 -22.46 45.95 1.40
CA LYS A 156 -23.78 45.35 1.58
C LYS A 156 -23.72 44.19 2.57
N PHE A 157 -24.70 44.07 3.47
CA PHE A 157 -24.84 42.87 4.30
C PHE A 157 -24.99 41.60 3.45
N LEU A 158 -24.31 40.51 3.87
CA LEU A 158 -24.49 39.20 3.23
C LEU A 158 -25.88 38.63 3.59
N PRO A 159 -26.63 38.05 2.64
CA PRO A 159 -27.98 37.53 2.90
C PRO A 159 -28.06 36.51 4.05
N PHE A 160 -26.99 35.73 4.27
CA PHE A 160 -26.88 34.83 5.41
C PHE A 160 -27.00 35.57 6.75
N TRP A 161 -26.34 36.72 6.91
CA TRP A 161 -26.37 37.49 8.16
C TRP A 161 -27.71 38.20 8.35
N GLU A 162 -28.34 38.65 7.26
CA GLU A 162 -29.71 39.16 7.28
C GLU A 162 -30.67 38.08 7.82
N GLU A 163 -30.63 36.87 7.28
CA GLU A 163 -31.46 35.74 7.74
C GLU A 163 -31.12 35.28 9.18
N TYR A 164 -29.83 35.24 9.54
CA TYR A 164 -29.34 34.76 10.85
C TYR A 164 -29.85 35.61 12.03
N TYR A 165 -29.84 36.94 11.87
CA TYR A 165 -30.33 37.87 12.89
C TYR A 165 -31.84 38.09 12.80
N GLN A 166 -32.44 38.08 11.60
CA GLN A 166 -33.89 38.15 11.42
C GLN A 166 -34.61 36.99 12.12
N LYS A 167 -34.10 35.75 12.01
CA LYS A 167 -34.64 34.57 12.73
C LYS A 167 -34.67 34.73 14.25
N ARG A 168 -33.88 35.66 14.80
CA ARG A 168 -33.78 35.96 16.24
C ARG A 168 -34.49 37.25 16.66
N SER A 169 -35.14 37.94 15.73
CA SER A 169 -35.75 39.27 15.95
C SER A 169 -34.77 40.32 16.49
N LEU A 170 -33.49 40.24 16.09
CA LEU A 170 -32.43 41.15 16.52
C LEU A 170 -31.83 41.92 15.33
N PRO A 171 -31.27 43.12 15.53
CA PRO A 171 -30.52 43.82 14.50
C PRO A 171 -29.17 43.13 14.26
N ILE A 172 -28.62 43.27 13.05
CA ILE A 172 -27.24 42.86 12.75
C ILE A 172 -26.29 43.82 13.50
N PRO A 173 -25.42 43.34 14.42
CA PRO A 173 -24.50 44.18 15.16
C PRO A 173 -23.35 44.61 14.25
N GLN A 174 -23.30 45.91 13.94
CA GLN A 174 -22.38 46.49 12.97
C GLN A 174 -21.70 47.71 13.60
N ASP A 175 -20.39 47.85 13.37
CA ASP A 175 -19.54 48.93 13.88
C ASP A 175 -19.48 49.01 15.44
N VAL A 176 -19.91 47.93 16.13
CA VAL A 176 -19.86 47.75 17.59
C VAL A 176 -18.70 46.84 18.00
N PRO A 177 -18.16 46.94 19.23
CA PRO A 177 -17.05 46.10 19.68
C PRO A 177 -17.36 44.60 19.62
N GLY A 178 -16.38 43.80 19.18
CA GLY A 178 -16.47 42.35 19.17
C GLY A 178 -15.16 41.70 18.71
N SER A 179 -15.06 40.38 18.85
CA SER A 179 -13.85 39.62 18.50
C SER A 179 -14.13 38.59 17.43
N HIS A 180 -13.14 38.37 16.56
CA HIS A 180 -13.16 37.33 15.53
C HIS A 180 -11.86 36.51 15.60
N PRO A 181 -11.85 35.19 15.35
CA PRO A 181 -10.62 34.37 15.40
C PRO A 181 -9.47 34.94 14.54
N ALA A 182 -9.79 35.37 13.31
CA ALA A 182 -8.88 36.06 12.39
C ALA A 182 -8.30 37.41 12.89
N LYS A 183 -8.79 37.98 13.99
CA LYS A 183 -8.21 39.19 14.60
C LYS A 183 -7.45 38.89 15.90
N LEU A 184 -7.89 37.88 16.65
CA LEU A 184 -7.16 37.39 17.82
C LEU A 184 -5.74 36.92 17.46
N ILE A 185 -5.56 36.27 16.30
CA ILE A 185 -4.26 35.77 15.82
C ILE A 185 -3.19 36.88 15.61
N HIS A 186 -3.62 38.14 15.43
CA HIS A 186 -2.72 39.29 15.30
C HIS A 186 -2.47 40.02 16.64
N SER A 187 -2.72 39.37 17.78
CA SER A 187 -2.40 39.90 19.10
C SER A 187 -0.91 40.22 19.25
N ASN A 188 -0.58 41.40 19.78
CA ASN A 188 0.78 41.78 20.15
C ASN A 188 1.42 40.80 21.16
N TYR A 189 0.60 40.04 21.90
CA TYR A 189 1.04 39.06 22.88
C TYR A 189 1.29 37.67 22.27
N LEU A 190 0.75 37.37 21.10
CA LEU A 190 0.85 36.04 20.50
C LEU A 190 2.00 35.97 19.50
N LYS A 191 2.91 35.02 19.68
CA LYS A 191 3.86 34.60 18.64
C LYS A 191 3.60 33.18 18.23
N LEU A 192 3.64 32.92 16.93
CA LEU A 192 3.61 31.58 16.38
C LEU A 192 4.78 30.79 16.99
N HIS A 193 4.46 29.68 17.66
CA HIS A 193 5.44 28.82 18.34
C HIS A 193 5.57 27.49 17.60
N PHE A 194 4.47 26.99 17.06
CA PHE A 194 4.43 25.78 16.24
C PHE A 194 3.33 25.91 15.18
N ALA A 195 3.60 25.45 13.95
CA ALA A 195 2.63 25.33 12.88
C ALA A 195 2.70 23.91 12.32
N GLN A 196 1.55 23.26 12.20
CA GLN A 196 1.42 21.94 11.58
C GLN A 196 0.29 21.98 10.57
N VAL A 197 0.58 21.56 9.34
CA VAL A 197 -0.47 21.25 8.38
C VAL A 197 -1.22 20.05 8.95
N CYS A 198 -2.50 20.25 9.25
CA CYS A 198 -3.45 19.20 9.51
C CYS A 198 -3.81 18.61 8.16
N PHE A 199 -2.86 17.86 7.61
CA PHE A 199 -3.15 17.01 6.47
C PHE A 199 -4.36 16.15 6.87
N PRO A 200 -5.45 16.15 6.09
CA PRO A 200 -6.30 14.97 6.07
C PRO A 200 -5.42 13.77 5.70
N MET A 201 -5.86 12.54 5.96
CA MET A 201 -5.11 11.33 5.61
C MET A 201 -5.17 11.02 4.10
N MET A 202 -5.01 12.07 3.28
CA MET A 202 -5.37 12.22 1.87
C MET A 202 -4.50 13.26 1.13
N ASN A 203 -3.27 13.53 1.59
CA ASN A 203 -2.30 14.28 0.78
C ASN A 203 -1.65 13.41 -0.33
N PHE A 204 -1.97 12.11 -0.36
CA PHE A 204 -1.78 11.28 -1.54
C PHE A 204 -2.76 11.72 -2.64
N THR A 205 -2.22 12.12 -3.79
CA THR A 205 -2.97 12.35 -5.02
C THR A 205 -2.42 11.46 -6.12
N VAL A 206 -3.27 10.68 -6.78
CA VAL A 206 -2.86 9.96 -7.99
C VAL A 206 -2.55 10.99 -9.10
N PRO A 207 -1.33 10.99 -9.68
CA PRO A 207 -0.94 11.99 -10.66
C PRO A 207 -1.70 11.81 -11.98
N LYS A 208 -2.10 12.92 -12.61
CA LYS A 208 -2.80 12.92 -13.90
C LYS A 208 -1.89 12.66 -15.11
N THR A 209 -0.58 12.72 -14.89
CA THR A 209 0.48 12.59 -15.91
C THR A 209 1.65 11.87 -15.29
N ILE A 210 2.27 10.95 -16.02
CA ILE A 210 3.45 10.22 -15.58
C ILE A 210 4.68 11.00 -16.05
N ASP A 211 5.56 11.36 -15.13
CA ASP A 211 6.82 12.07 -15.41
C ASP A 211 8.04 11.15 -15.15
N SER A 212 9.27 11.68 -15.20
CA SER A 212 10.50 10.88 -15.06
C SER A 212 10.96 10.66 -13.60
N ALA A 213 10.34 11.30 -12.61
CA ALA A 213 10.63 11.10 -11.18
C ALA A 213 9.97 9.81 -10.66
N LEU A 214 10.38 8.66 -11.21
CA LEU A 214 9.80 7.35 -10.87
C LEU A 214 10.45 6.66 -9.67
N HIS A 215 11.51 7.23 -9.08
CA HIS A 215 12.15 6.70 -7.87
C HIS A 215 11.50 7.30 -6.62
N PHE A 216 11.55 6.58 -5.50
CA PHE A 216 11.11 7.04 -4.19
C PHE A 216 12.25 6.89 -3.17
N VAL A 217 12.68 8.01 -2.59
CA VAL A 217 13.82 8.09 -1.65
C VAL A 217 13.49 9.16 -0.60
N ARG A 218 13.83 8.91 0.68
CA ARG A 218 13.63 9.87 1.80
C ARG A 218 12.22 10.50 1.81
N GLY A 219 11.18 9.69 1.61
CA GLY A 219 9.78 10.16 1.65
C GLY A 219 9.30 10.91 0.41
N ALA A 220 10.12 11.08 -0.62
CA ALA A 220 9.83 11.91 -1.80
C ALA A 220 10.00 11.15 -3.12
N ARG A 221 9.26 11.57 -4.14
CA ARG A 221 9.54 11.20 -5.54
C ARG A 221 10.82 11.91 -5.99
N VAL A 222 11.75 11.19 -6.62
CA VAL A 222 12.99 11.77 -7.15
C VAL A 222 13.25 11.36 -8.60
N ALA A 223 13.76 12.31 -9.39
CA ALA A 223 14.37 12.04 -10.69
C ALA A 223 15.89 11.97 -10.50
N LEU A 224 16.52 10.89 -10.99
CA LEU A 224 17.97 10.71 -10.91
C LEU A 224 18.62 11.12 -12.23
N THR A 225 19.83 11.66 -12.15
CA THR A 225 20.73 11.78 -13.29
C THR A 225 21.56 10.50 -13.38
N ALA A 226 21.39 9.73 -14.46
CA ALA A 226 22.12 8.47 -14.67
C ALA A 226 22.83 8.45 -16.02
N THR A 227 23.74 7.49 -16.19
CA THR A 227 24.38 7.15 -17.47
C THR A 227 23.52 6.25 -18.36
N LYS A 228 22.54 5.54 -17.77
CA LYS A 228 21.63 4.62 -18.45
C LYS A 228 20.17 4.96 -18.13
N TYR A 229 19.32 4.84 -19.14
CA TYR A 229 17.88 5.06 -19.07
C TYR A 229 17.16 3.93 -19.81
N PHE A 230 15.92 3.66 -19.40
CA PHE A 230 14.97 2.81 -20.11
C PHE A 230 13.67 3.57 -20.35
N ASP A 231 12.94 3.21 -21.41
CA ASP A 231 11.64 3.79 -21.72
C ASP A 231 10.53 2.90 -21.15
N VAL A 232 9.54 3.51 -20.48
CA VAL A 232 8.35 2.82 -19.95
C VAL A 232 7.27 2.88 -21.01
N TYR A 233 6.80 1.72 -21.48
CA TYR A 233 5.82 1.62 -22.56
C TYR A 233 4.42 1.33 -22.02
N GLN A 234 3.39 1.89 -22.64
CA GLN A 234 2.00 1.51 -22.42
C GLN A 234 1.64 0.31 -23.33
N PRO A 235 1.38 -0.90 -22.80
CA PRO A 235 1.19 -2.09 -23.65
C PRO A 235 -0.05 -2.01 -24.56
N ARG A 236 -1.05 -1.24 -24.12
CA ARG A 236 -2.31 -0.97 -24.84
C ARG A 236 -2.14 -0.31 -26.21
N ASN A 237 -1.12 0.53 -26.41
CA ASN A 237 -0.92 1.27 -27.67
C ASN A 237 0.55 1.30 -28.15
N GLY A 238 1.50 0.80 -27.36
CA GLY A 238 2.92 0.82 -27.67
C GLY A 238 3.57 2.21 -27.62
N GLU A 239 2.90 3.20 -27.01
CA GLU A 239 3.47 4.54 -26.78
C GLU A 239 4.39 4.53 -25.55
N ILE A 240 5.34 5.47 -25.50
CA ILE A 240 6.21 5.68 -24.34
C ILE A 240 5.48 6.59 -23.34
N LEU A 241 5.21 6.09 -22.15
CA LEU A 241 4.61 6.83 -21.03
C LEU A 241 5.59 7.84 -20.44
N THR A 242 6.82 7.41 -20.23
CA THR A 242 7.91 8.21 -19.67
C THR A 242 9.26 7.53 -19.90
N ARG A 243 10.36 8.25 -19.64
CA ARG A 243 11.72 7.72 -19.70
C ARG A 243 12.36 7.80 -18.31
N CYS A 244 12.82 6.66 -17.81
CA CYS A 244 13.32 6.52 -16.45
C CYS A 244 14.84 6.31 -16.42
N ALA A 245 15.52 6.99 -15.49
CA ALA A 245 16.91 6.71 -15.16
C ALA A 245 17.03 5.36 -14.41
N CYS A 246 18.07 4.58 -14.69
CA CYS A 246 18.44 3.45 -13.82
C CYS A 246 19.15 3.99 -12.56
N ALA A 247 18.76 3.53 -11.38
CA ALA A 247 19.55 3.76 -10.16
C ALA A 247 20.84 2.94 -10.23
N SER A 248 21.97 3.58 -9.90
CA SER A 248 23.29 2.96 -9.88
C SER A 248 23.63 2.39 -8.49
N ALA A 249 24.77 1.73 -8.36
CA ALA A 249 25.21 1.14 -7.09
C ALA A 249 25.41 2.20 -6.00
N GLU A 250 25.97 3.37 -6.35
CA GLU A 250 26.21 4.48 -5.44
C GLU A 250 24.91 5.06 -4.86
N VAL A 251 23.85 5.12 -5.68
CA VAL A 251 22.50 5.54 -5.23
C VAL A 251 21.90 4.50 -4.28
N ILE A 252 22.10 3.21 -4.55
CA ILE A 252 21.67 2.11 -3.69
C ILE A 252 22.41 2.16 -2.34
N ASP A 253 23.73 2.41 -2.36
CA ASP A 253 24.55 2.59 -1.16
C ASP A 253 24.10 3.79 -0.31
N GLU A 254 23.73 4.92 -0.93
CA GLU A 254 23.15 6.07 -0.22
C GLU A 254 21.80 5.73 0.43
N VAL A 255 20.89 5.13 -0.33
CA VAL A 255 19.56 4.73 0.14
C VAL A 255 19.63 3.71 1.28
N ILE A 256 20.62 2.81 1.26
CA ILE A 256 20.81 1.80 2.32
C ILE A 256 21.38 2.43 3.60
N LYS A 257 22.19 3.50 3.50
CA LYS A 257 22.63 4.29 4.67
C LYS A 257 21.43 5.00 5.33
N ASP A 258 20.56 5.63 4.54
CA ASP A 258 19.32 6.25 5.04
C ASP A 258 18.42 5.20 5.73
N ALA A 259 18.21 4.07 5.06
CA ALA A 259 17.37 2.99 5.55
C ALA A 259 17.87 2.37 6.85
N TYR A 260 19.18 2.42 7.14
CA TYR A 260 19.76 1.86 8.37
C TYR A 260 19.32 2.62 9.64
N GLU A 261 19.27 3.95 9.59
CA GLU A 261 18.80 4.77 10.72
C GLU A 261 17.27 4.76 10.83
N ALA A 262 16.59 4.81 9.68
CA ALA A 262 15.14 4.72 9.60
C ALA A 262 14.61 3.37 10.13
N GLN A 263 15.29 2.26 9.81
CA GLN A 263 14.91 0.92 10.25
C GLN A 263 14.97 0.76 11.78
N GLN A 264 15.98 1.31 12.45
CA GLN A 264 16.09 1.26 13.91
C GLN A 264 14.91 1.99 14.57
N SER A 265 14.60 3.19 14.07
CA SER A 265 13.45 3.99 14.53
C SER A 265 12.11 3.28 14.28
N TRP A 266 11.98 2.58 13.16
CA TRP A 266 10.80 1.79 12.80
C TRP A 266 10.64 0.52 13.66
N ALA A 267 11.72 -0.21 13.92
CA ALA A 267 11.73 -1.41 14.75
C ALA A 267 11.43 -1.10 16.22
N ALA A 268 11.79 0.09 16.71
CA ALA A 268 11.50 0.57 18.06
C ALA A 268 10.00 0.87 18.30
N LEU A 269 9.19 1.02 17.25
CA LEU A 269 7.73 1.06 17.39
C LEU A 269 7.19 -0.32 17.74
N ASN A 270 6.13 -0.38 18.55
CA ASN A 270 5.45 -1.66 18.79
C ASN A 270 4.64 -2.11 17.55
N ALA A 271 4.27 -3.39 17.54
CA ALA A 271 3.57 -3.99 16.40
C ALA A 271 2.22 -3.28 16.11
N GLN A 272 1.49 -2.83 17.13
CA GLN A 272 0.21 -2.13 16.98
C GLN A 272 0.39 -0.76 16.31
N GLN A 273 1.47 -0.03 16.63
CA GLN A 273 1.82 1.23 15.99
C GLN A 273 2.15 1.03 14.50
N ARG A 274 2.98 0.02 14.16
CA ARG A 274 3.27 -0.32 12.76
C ARG A 274 2.00 -0.74 12.00
N GLY A 275 1.17 -1.59 12.60
CA GLY A 275 -0.11 -2.01 12.03
C GLY A 275 -1.11 -0.87 11.81
N THR A 276 -1.05 0.20 12.60
CA THR A 276 -1.90 1.40 12.40
C THR A 276 -1.59 2.06 11.05
N ILE A 277 -0.31 2.20 10.71
CA ILE A 277 0.15 2.77 9.42
C ILE A 277 -0.22 1.85 8.26
N LEU A 278 -0.05 0.53 8.39
CA LEU A 278 -0.45 -0.42 7.35
C LEU A 278 -1.98 -0.39 7.11
N ARG A 279 -2.80 -0.27 8.17
CA ARG A 279 -4.25 -0.11 8.03
C ARG A 279 -4.63 1.21 7.35
N GLN A 280 -3.91 2.29 7.64
CA GLN A 280 -4.15 3.57 6.97
C GLN A 280 -3.76 3.51 5.48
N ALA A 281 -2.68 2.80 5.13
CA ALA A 281 -2.34 2.54 3.72
C ALA A 281 -3.46 1.77 3.01
N ALA A 282 -4.01 0.71 3.63
CA ALA A 282 -5.17 -0.02 3.08
C ALA A 282 -6.39 0.89 2.85
N SER A 283 -6.67 1.82 3.77
CA SER A 283 -7.75 2.81 3.59
C SER A 283 -7.49 3.75 2.40
N ILE A 284 -6.26 4.24 2.24
CA ILE A 284 -5.90 5.11 1.10
C ILE A 284 -6.00 4.34 -0.22
N ILE A 285 -5.52 3.10 -0.30
CA ILE A 285 -5.63 2.27 -1.52
C ILE A 285 -7.11 2.13 -1.94
N ARG A 286 -8.01 1.84 -0.98
CA ARG A 286 -9.46 1.73 -1.26
C ARG A 286 -10.08 3.06 -1.69
N ASN A 287 -9.68 4.18 -1.07
CA ASN A 287 -10.20 5.52 -1.42
C ASN A 287 -9.78 6.00 -2.83
N PHE A 288 -8.69 5.47 -3.38
CA PHE A 288 -8.18 5.79 -4.73
C PHE A 288 -8.23 4.60 -5.70
N GLY A 289 -9.08 3.61 -5.41
CA GLY A 289 -9.10 2.31 -6.10
C GLY A 289 -9.24 2.42 -7.62
N ASP A 290 -10.19 3.20 -8.11
CA ASP A 290 -10.45 3.38 -9.55
C ASP A 290 -9.26 4.05 -10.27
N GLN A 291 -8.62 5.06 -9.65
CA GLN A 291 -7.48 5.77 -10.26
C GLN A 291 -6.21 4.91 -10.25
N LEU A 292 -6.01 4.10 -9.19
CA LEU A 292 -4.91 3.15 -9.11
C LEU A 292 -5.10 2.00 -10.11
N ALA A 293 -6.31 1.47 -10.24
CA ALA A 293 -6.63 0.42 -11.22
C ALA A 293 -6.43 0.92 -12.66
N HIS A 294 -6.81 2.17 -12.96
CA HIS A 294 -6.52 2.80 -14.24
C HIS A 294 -5.03 2.81 -14.57
N LEU A 295 -4.18 3.19 -13.61
CA LEU A 295 -2.74 3.21 -13.83
C LEU A 295 -2.12 1.81 -13.88
N GLU A 296 -2.56 0.85 -13.07
CA GLU A 296 -2.13 -0.56 -13.18
C GLU A 296 -2.45 -1.11 -14.59
N THR A 297 -3.64 -0.83 -15.13
CA THR A 297 -4.02 -1.20 -16.52
C THR A 297 -3.16 -0.49 -17.57
N VAL A 298 -2.85 0.80 -17.39
CA VAL A 298 -2.02 1.58 -18.31
C VAL A 298 -0.57 1.07 -18.33
N ASP A 299 -0.05 0.66 -17.17
CA ASP A 299 1.34 0.23 -16.96
C ASP A 299 1.56 -1.24 -17.39
N CYS A 300 0.64 -2.17 -17.08
CA CYS A 300 0.83 -3.60 -17.39
C CYS A 300 -0.10 -4.22 -18.44
N GLY A 301 -1.09 -3.48 -18.98
CA GLY A 301 -1.89 -3.90 -20.14
C GLY A 301 -3.08 -4.85 -19.87
N LYS A 302 -3.19 -5.44 -18.67
CA LYS A 302 -4.37 -6.24 -18.25
C LYS A 302 -5.65 -5.41 -18.18
N THR A 303 -6.81 -6.05 -18.13
CA THR A 303 -8.10 -5.32 -18.15
C THR A 303 -8.37 -4.54 -16.86
N ILE A 304 -9.10 -3.43 -16.97
CA ILE A 304 -9.48 -2.55 -15.85
C ILE A 304 -10.26 -3.28 -14.74
N GLN A 305 -10.96 -4.35 -15.10
CA GLN A 305 -11.65 -5.22 -14.14
C GLN A 305 -10.65 -6.02 -13.29
N GLU A 306 -9.58 -6.53 -13.89
CA GLU A 306 -8.53 -7.31 -13.22
C GLU A 306 -7.63 -6.39 -12.37
N SER A 307 -7.23 -5.24 -12.91
CA SER A 307 -6.51 -4.21 -12.14
C SER A 307 -7.31 -3.72 -10.93
N GLY A 308 -8.64 -3.61 -11.03
CA GLY A 308 -9.49 -3.27 -9.88
C GLY A 308 -9.47 -4.35 -8.78
N TRP A 309 -9.35 -5.63 -9.15
CA TRP A 309 -9.21 -6.74 -8.20
C TRP A 309 -7.81 -6.79 -7.58
N ASP A 310 -6.76 -6.52 -8.36
CA ASP A 310 -5.39 -6.46 -7.86
C ASP A 310 -5.19 -5.34 -6.83
N VAL A 311 -5.73 -4.14 -7.11
CA VAL A 311 -5.69 -2.99 -6.19
C VAL A 311 -6.51 -3.25 -4.91
N ALA A 312 -7.66 -3.92 -5.02
CA ALA A 312 -8.43 -4.34 -3.84
C ALA A 312 -7.64 -5.36 -2.99
N ALA A 313 -7.07 -6.39 -3.62
CA ALA A 313 -6.25 -7.40 -2.94
C ALA A 313 -4.95 -6.81 -2.35
N SER A 314 -4.40 -5.74 -2.92
CA SER A 314 -3.33 -4.94 -2.32
C SER A 314 -3.77 -4.32 -1.00
N ALA A 315 -4.93 -3.66 -0.96
CA ALA A 315 -5.47 -3.10 0.28
C ALA A 315 -5.73 -4.18 1.34
N ASP A 316 -6.35 -5.28 0.95
CA ASP A 316 -6.66 -6.41 1.84
C ASP A 316 -5.37 -7.06 2.40
N THR A 317 -4.27 -7.04 1.64
CA THR A 317 -2.95 -7.47 2.11
C THR A 317 -2.42 -6.57 3.23
N PHE A 318 -2.48 -5.25 3.06
CA PHE A 318 -2.07 -4.30 4.09
C PHE A 318 -2.96 -4.37 5.34
N GLU A 319 -4.27 -4.54 5.18
CA GLU A 319 -5.20 -4.71 6.31
C GLU A 319 -5.02 -6.04 7.04
N PHE A 320 -4.79 -7.14 6.33
CA PHE A 320 -4.48 -8.43 6.94
C PHE A 320 -3.23 -8.33 7.82
N PHE A 321 -2.11 -7.85 7.27
CA PHE A 321 -0.88 -7.73 8.05
C PHE A 321 -1.00 -6.69 9.19
N ALA A 322 -1.79 -5.63 9.03
CA ALA A 322 -2.14 -4.75 10.15
C ALA A 322 -2.85 -5.46 11.32
N GLY A 323 -3.53 -6.59 11.08
CA GLY A 323 -4.13 -7.45 12.10
C GLY A 323 -3.16 -8.44 12.76
N THR A 324 -2.04 -8.78 12.10
CA THR A 324 -1.12 -9.83 12.57
C THR A 324 -0.15 -9.40 13.67
N ALA A 325 -0.34 -8.21 14.27
CA ALA A 325 0.48 -7.73 15.38
C ALA A 325 0.63 -8.73 16.55
N HIS A 326 -0.39 -9.56 16.77
CA HIS A 326 -0.39 -10.63 17.78
C HIS A 326 0.48 -11.84 17.40
N ASN A 327 0.75 -12.09 16.11
CA ASN A 327 1.59 -13.19 15.60
C ASN A 327 3.10 -12.87 15.66
N ILE A 328 3.46 -11.67 16.11
CA ILE A 328 4.84 -11.25 16.42
C ILE A 328 5.20 -11.56 17.89
N ALA A 329 4.23 -12.01 18.71
CA ALA A 329 4.47 -12.36 20.10
C ALA A 329 5.51 -13.49 20.28
N GLY A 330 6.29 -13.38 21.36
CA GLY A 330 7.21 -14.40 21.82
C GLY A 330 6.54 -15.49 22.67
N ASN A 331 7.30 -16.54 22.98
CA ASN A 331 6.88 -17.62 23.88
C ASN A 331 7.74 -17.60 25.16
N HIS A 332 7.17 -18.05 26.28
CA HIS A 332 7.87 -18.18 27.57
C HIS A 332 7.94 -19.64 28.01
N PHE A 333 9.11 -20.06 28.48
CA PHE A 333 9.46 -21.45 28.80
C PHE A 333 10.03 -21.54 30.22
N PRO A 334 9.29 -22.07 31.21
CA PRO A 334 9.86 -22.37 32.52
C PRO A 334 10.82 -23.56 32.41
N LEU A 335 12.05 -23.42 32.91
CA LEU A 335 13.08 -24.48 32.86
C LEU A 335 13.32 -25.15 34.23
N GLY A 336 12.86 -24.51 35.31
CA GLY A 336 13.03 -24.98 36.69
C GLY A 336 14.26 -24.39 37.38
N ASN A 337 14.40 -24.58 38.69
CA ASN A 337 15.51 -24.05 39.51
C ASN A 337 15.80 -22.56 39.22
N ASP A 338 14.77 -21.72 39.30
CA ASP A 338 14.81 -20.26 38.98
C ASP A 338 15.32 -19.89 37.56
N ASN A 339 15.46 -20.88 36.67
CA ASN A 339 15.77 -20.65 35.27
C ASN A 339 14.50 -20.65 34.41
N TYR A 340 14.47 -19.72 33.45
CA TYR A 340 13.48 -19.66 32.39
C TYR A 340 14.13 -19.21 31.08
N ALA A 341 13.42 -19.41 29.97
CA ALA A 341 13.76 -18.81 28.70
C ALA A 341 12.54 -18.12 28.10
N TYR A 342 12.77 -17.14 27.23
CA TYR A 342 11.74 -16.57 26.38
C TYR A 342 12.28 -16.30 24.97
N THR A 343 11.40 -16.25 23.98
CA THR A 343 11.77 -15.85 22.62
C THR A 343 11.30 -14.44 22.30
N GLU A 344 12.06 -13.74 21.46
CA GLU A 344 11.66 -12.52 20.79
C GLU A 344 11.65 -12.76 19.27
N ARG A 345 10.66 -12.20 18.57
CA ARG A 345 10.60 -12.21 17.09
C ARG A 345 11.12 -10.87 16.59
N VAL A 346 12.34 -10.85 16.06
CA VAL A 346 13.05 -9.63 15.66
C VAL A 346 13.16 -9.51 14.13
N PRO A 347 13.24 -8.29 13.56
CA PRO A 347 13.48 -8.12 12.12
C PRO A 347 14.86 -8.64 11.69
N TYR A 348 15.05 -8.72 10.37
CA TYR A 348 16.37 -8.93 9.76
C TYR A 348 17.19 -7.63 9.67
N GLY A 349 16.51 -6.49 9.56
CA GLY A 349 17.13 -5.19 9.28
C GLY A 349 16.57 -4.62 7.98
N ILE A 350 17.41 -4.46 6.96
CA ILE A 350 17.00 -3.97 5.64
C ILE A 350 16.78 -5.17 4.69
N VAL A 351 15.65 -5.14 3.99
CA VAL A 351 15.23 -6.14 3.01
C VAL A 351 15.39 -5.60 1.59
N GLY A 352 16.14 -6.30 0.75
CA GLY A 352 16.15 -6.08 -0.69
C GLY A 352 14.98 -6.80 -1.35
N GLY A 353 14.03 -6.06 -1.94
CA GLY A 353 12.88 -6.62 -2.65
C GLY A 353 12.99 -6.42 -4.15
N ILE A 354 12.72 -7.45 -4.95
CA ILE A 354 12.68 -7.37 -6.42
C ILE A 354 11.31 -7.87 -6.92
N GLY A 355 10.66 -7.03 -7.73
CA GLY A 355 9.29 -7.21 -8.20
C GLY A 355 9.14 -7.77 -9.61
N VAL A 356 7.89 -8.04 -9.98
CA VAL A 356 7.43 -8.50 -11.30
C VAL A 356 6.52 -7.47 -11.97
N TRP A 357 6.32 -7.63 -13.28
CA TRP A 357 5.52 -6.73 -14.12
C TRP A 357 4.06 -7.17 -14.30
N ASN A 358 3.73 -8.43 -13.99
CA ASN A 358 2.40 -9.00 -14.27
C ASN A 358 1.37 -8.71 -13.16
N TYR A 359 1.82 -8.53 -11.92
CA TYR A 359 1.01 -8.07 -10.79
C TYR A 359 1.81 -7.06 -9.95
N PRO A 360 2.14 -5.88 -10.49
CA PRO A 360 3.09 -4.95 -9.88
C PRO A 360 2.69 -4.52 -8.46
N MET A 361 1.52 -3.90 -8.29
CA MET A 361 1.11 -3.36 -6.99
C MET A 361 0.84 -4.48 -5.98
N LEU A 362 0.25 -5.58 -6.44
CA LEU A 362 -0.13 -6.72 -5.59
C LEU A 362 1.10 -7.47 -5.05
N THR A 363 2.07 -7.82 -5.90
CA THR A 363 3.29 -8.51 -5.45
C THR A 363 4.26 -7.59 -4.71
N ALA A 364 4.24 -6.27 -4.96
CA ALA A 364 4.87 -5.30 -4.07
C ALA A 364 4.23 -5.33 -2.67
N SER A 365 2.89 -5.35 -2.60
CA SER A 365 2.14 -5.41 -1.33
C SER A 365 2.45 -6.70 -0.54
N TRP A 366 2.45 -7.87 -1.19
CA TRP A 366 2.77 -9.16 -0.58
C TRP A 366 4.17 -9.22 0.05
N LYS A 367 5.13 -8.42 -0.44
CA LYS A 367 6.49 -8.32 0.11
C LYS A 367 6.63 -7.23 1.16
N ILE A 368 6.11 -6.04 0.87
CA ILE A 368 6.30 -4.82 1.68
C ILE A 368 5.49 -4.91 2.99
N ALA A 369 4.22 -5.32 2.93
CA ALA A 369 3.35 -5.36 4.10
C ALA A 369 3.90 -6.24 5.25
N PRO A 370 4.28 -7.52 5.05
CA PRO A 370 4.85 -8.34 6.12
C PRO A 370 6.26 -7.89 6.54
N ALA A 371 7.08 -7.39 5.61
CA ALA A 371 8.41 -6.87 5.95
C ALA A 371 8.32 -5.67 6.90
N LEU A 372 7.47 -4.69 6.58
CA LEU A 372 7.19 -3.54 7.44
C LEU A 372 6.55 -3.97 8.77
N MET A 373 5.60 -4.91 8.74
CA MET A 373 4.92 -5.41 9.95
C MET A 373 5.91 -6.04 10.95
N CYS A 374 6.88 -6.81 10.45
CA CYS A 374 7.98 -7.37 11.25
C CYS A 374 9.02 -6.34 11.72
N GLY A 375 8.96 -5.09 11.26
CA GLY A 375 9.89 -4.01 11.68
C GLY A 375 11.14 -3.88 10.81
N ASN A 376 11.14 -4.40 9.60
CA ASN A 376 12.21 -4.20 8.63
C ASN A 376 12.02 -2.88 7.86
N ALA A 377 13.11 -2.34 7.32
CA ALA A 377 13.04 -1.39 6.20
C ALA A 377 13.14 -2.16 4.87
N VAL A 378 12.67 -1.56 3.77
CA VAL A 378 12.63 -2.20 2.46
C VAL A 378 13.21 -1.28 1.39
N VAL A 379 14.18 -1.79 0.63
CA VAL A 379 14.61 -1.18 -0.64
C VAL A 379 14.07 -2.06 -1.76
N TYR A 380 13.11 -1.53 -2.52
CA TYR A 380 12.33 -2.28 -3.50
C TYR A 380 12.69 -1.88 -4.93
N LYS A 381 12.93 -2.85 -5.81
CA LYS A 381 13.12 -2.64 -7.25
C LYS A 381 11.95 -3.22 -8.05
N PRO A 382 11.07 -2.38 -8.62
CA PRO A 382 10.03 -2.81 -9.54
C PRO A 382 10.60 -3.43 -10.82
N SER A 383 9.72 -4.00 -11.65
CA SER A 383 10.09 -4.37 -13.01
C SER A 383 10.09 -3.13 -13.91
N PRO A 384 11.08 -2.94 -14.81
CA PRO A 384 11.11 -1.78 -15.72
C PRO A 384 9.92 -1.72 -16.69
N PHE A 385 9.23 -2.84 -16.91
CA PHE A 385 8.04 -2.90 -17.77
C PHE A 385 6.76 -2.36 -17.10
N ALA A 386 6.69 -2.34 -15.77
CA ALA A 386 5.54 -1.78 -15.04
C ALA A 386 5.99 -1.21 -13.67
N PRO A 387 6.63 -0.02 -13.66
CA PRO A 387 7.22 0.57 -12.45
C PRO A 387 6.31 1.51 -11.65
N ILE A 388 5.14 1.92 -12.19
CA ILE A 388 4.42 3.13 -11.77
C ILE A 388 3.64 2.91 -10.48
N THR A 389 2.84 1.84 -10.38
CA THR A 389 1.99 1.62 -9.20
C THR A 389 2.80 1.22 -7.96
N CYS A 390 3.98 0.62 -8.15
CA CYS A 390 4.95 0.37 -7.07
C CYS A 390 5.45 1.69 -6.44
N LEU A 391 5.66 2.72 -7.23
CA LEU A 391 5.99 4.08 -6.77
C LEU A 391 4.82 4.71 -6.02
N LEU A 392 3.61 4.61 -6.58
CA LEU A 392 2.39 5.13 -5.92
C LEU A 392 2.16 4.46 -4.57
N LEU A 393 2.42 3.15 -4.45
CA LEU A 393 2.32 2.42 -3.18
C LEU A 393 3.27 2.98 -2.11
N ALA A 394 4.49 3.42 -2.48
CA ALA A 394 5.40 4.05 -1.55
C ALA A 394 4.92 5.45 -1.11
N GLN A 395 4.35 6.24 -2.04
CA GLN A 395 3.70 7.50 -1.68
C GLN A 395 2.47 7.30 -0.77
N ILE A 396 1.67 6.26 -1.01
CA ILE A 396 0.55 5.87 -0.15
C ILE A 396 1.02 5.54 1.27
N LEU A 397 2.10 4.75 1.40
CA LEU A 397 2.66 4.39 2.70
C LEU A 397 3.22 5.61 3.45
N GLN A 398 3.91 6.52 2.75
CA GLN A 398 4.34 7.80 3.32
C GLN A 398 3.15 8.65 3.77
N SER A 399 2.10 8.75 2.95
CA SER A 399 0.86 9.48 3.30
C SER A 399 0.03 8.79 4.39
N ALA A 400 0.29 7.50 4.66
CA ALA A 400 -0.23 6.75 5.80
C ALA A 400 0.61 6.92 7.08
N GLY A 401 1.72 7.66 7.03
CA GLY A 401 2.61 7.93 8.16
C GLY A 401 3.80 6.99 8.31
N LEU A 402 4.18 6.24 7.26
CA LEU A 402 5.45 5.49 7.25
C LEU A 402 6.64 6.49 7.29
N PRO A 403 7.60 6.35 8.21
CA PRO A 403 8.73 7.27 8.30
C PRO A 403 9.64 7.24 7.06
N ASP A 404 10.25 8.39 6.76
CA ASP A 404 11.16 8.56 5.62
C ASP A 404 12.33 7.58 5.70
N GLY A 405 12.71 7.00 4.56
CA GLY A 405 13.80 6.01 4.45
C GLY A 405 13.41 4.57 4.81
N VAL A 406 12.28 4.33 5.50
CA VAL A 406 11.83 2.96 5.85
C VAL A 406 11.38 2.17 4.60
N LEU A 407 10.87 2.85 3.58
CA LEU A 407 10.65 2.30 2.25
C LEU A 407 11.28 3.22 1.21
N SER A 408 12.09 2.64 0.31
CA SER A 408 12.58 3.29 -0.90
C SER A 408 12.29 2.41 -2.12
N VAL A 409 11.96 3.04 -3.25
CA VAL A 409 11.64 2.38 -4.52
C VAL A 409 12.62 2.86 -5.59
N LEU A 410 13.47 1.96 -6.08
CA LEU A 410 14.52 2.28 -7.04
C LEU A 410 14.27 1.58 -8.38
N GLN A 411 14.31 2.36 -9.46
CA GLN A 411 13.97 1.90 -10.80
C GLN A 411 15.23 1.55 -11.61
N GLY A 412 15.10 0.66 -12.58
CA GLY A 412 16.19 0.25 -13.46
C GLY A 412 16.04 -1.18 -13.97
N GLU A 413 16.94 -1.61 -14.84
CA GLU A 413 16.87 -2.94 -15.47
C GLU A 413 17.53 -4.02 -14.60
N ALA A 414 18.37 -4.87 -15.20
CA ALA A 414 19.05 -5.96 -14.52
C ALA A 414 20.16 -5.46 -13.59
N GLU A 415 20.96 -4.48 -14.04
CA GLU A 415 22.10 -3.91 -13.30
C GLU A 415 21.68 -3.28 -11.96
N THR A 416 20.49 -2.65 -11.88
CA THR A 416 19.97 -2.10 -10.62
C THR A 416 19.49 -3.23 -9.68
N GLY A 417 19.00 -4.35 -10.21
CA GLY A 417 18.65 -5.53 -9.40
C GLY A 417 19.87 -6.31 -8.93
N GLN A 418 20.93 -6.30 -9.76
CA GLN A 418 22.25 -6.78 -9.43
C GLN A 418 22.87 -5.91 -8.32
N ALA A 419 22.90 -4.59 -8.47
CA ALA A 419 23.41 -3.66 -7.46
C ALA A 419 22.57 -3.66 -6.15
N LEU A 420 21.25 -3.90 -6.20
CA LEU A 420 20.46 -4.10 -4.97
C LEU A 420 20.88 -5.39 -4.22
N CYS A 421 21.40 -6.37 -4.96
CA CYS A 421 22.00 -7.55 -4.37
C CYS A 421 23.47 -7.30 -3.95
N GLU A 422 24.26 -6.53 -4.71
CA GLU A 422 25.74 -6.35 -4.69
C GLU A 422 26.30 -5.11 -3.96
N HIS A 423 27.60 -5.11 -3.70
CA HIS A 423 28.40 -3.93 -3.38
C HIS A 423 29.51 -3.83 -4.44
N GLU A 424 29.95 -2.62 -4.81
CA GLU A 424 31.03 -2.50 -5.81
C GLU A 424 32.35 -3.14 -5.33
N GLY A 425 33.07 -3.75 -6.29
CA GLY A 425 34.38 -4.38 -6.07
C GLY A 425 34.90 -5.17 -7.28
N ILE A 426 34.02 -5.85 -8.04
CA ILE A 426 34.41 -6.68 -9.19
C ILE A 426 34.40 -5.86 -10.48
N ASN A 427 35.58 -5.73 -11.11
CA ASN A 427 35.73 -5.04 -12.39
C ASN A 427 35.05 -5.82 -13.54
N LYS A 428 34.38 -5.11 -14.46
CA LYS A 428 33.57 -5.64 -15.57
C LYS A 428 34.38 -6.29 -16.72
N GLY A 429 35.56 -6.84 -16.44
CA GLY A 429 36.49 -7.38 -17.42
C GLY A 429 36.24 -8.83 -17.87
N GLU A 430 35.54 -9.63 -17.07
CA GLU A 430 35.41 -11.09 -17.27
C GLU A 430 33.96 -11.54 -17.53
N ALA A 431 33.20 -10.70 -18.24
CA ALA A 431 31.73 -10.80 -18.39
C ALA A 431 31.21 -11.91 -19.35
N GLU A 432 31.97 -12.99 -19.58
CA GLU A 432 31.52 -14.13 -20.41
C GLU A 432 31.07 -15.36 -19.61
N THR A 433 31.38 -15.47 -18.31
CA THR A 433 31.12 -16.68 -17.49
C THR A 433 30.12 -16.49 -16.33
N GLY A 434 29.22 -15.51 -16.43
CA GLY A 434 27.89 -15.58 -15.79
C GLY A 434 27.82 -15.56 -14.25
N GLN A 435 28.85 -15.06 -13.57
CA GLN A 435 28.99 -15.10 -12.11
C GLN A 435 29.23 -13.72 -11.49
N ALA A 436 28.14 -13.03 -11.08
CA ALA A 436 28.16 -11.92 -10.13
C ALA A 436 26.71 -11.58 -9.68
N LEU A 437 26.46 -11.84 -8.39
CA LEU A 437 25.62 -11.18 -7.34
C LEU A 437 26.08 -11.88 -6.03
N CYS A 438 25.77 -11.57 -4.76
CA CYS A 438 24.76 -10.74 -4.08
C CYS A 438 25.45 -10.14 -2.84
N GLU A 439 26.38 -9.24 -3.11
CA GLU A 439 27.42 -8.75 -2.22
C GLU A 439 27.14 -7.45 -1.41
N HIS A 440 25.91 -6.93 -1.32
CA HIS A 440 25.63 -5.74 -0.48
C HIS A 440 25.66 -6.08 1.03
N GLU A 441 26.50 -5.43 1.84
CA GLU A 441 26.57 -5.73 3.28
C GLU A 441 25.37 -5.23 4.09
N GLY A 442 24.78 -4.10 3.69
CA GLY A 442 23.64 -3.50 4.36
C GLY A 442 22.30 -4.21 4.09
N ILE A 443 22.22 -5.11 3.11
CA ILE A 443 21.01 -5.91 2.84
C ILE A 443 21.08 -7.25 3.59
N ASN A 444 20.24 -7.40 4.61
CA ASN A 444 20.25 -8.57 5.50
C ASN A 444 19.42 -9.74 4.96
N LYS A 445 18.42 -9.47 4.12
CA LYS A 445 17.53 -10.46 3.48
C LYS A 445 17.19 -10.03 2.05
N VAL A 446 17.01 -11.00 1.14
CA VAL A 446 16.45 -10.76 -0.19
C VAL A 446 15.05 -11.41 -0.34
N THR A 447 14.17 -10.78 -1.11
CA THR A 447 12.95 -11.42 -1.66
C THR A 447 12.82 -11.10 -3.16
N PHE A 448 12.58 -12.13 -3.96
CA PHE A 448 12.46 -12.03 -5.42
C PHE A 448 11.27 -12.82 -5.92
N THR A 449 10.53 -12.25 -6.88
CA THR A 449 9.57 -12.98 -7.70
C THR A 449 9.99 -12.90 -9.17
N GLY A 450 9.83 -13.98 -9.94
CA GLY A 450 10.12 -13.98 -11.38
C GLY A 450 10.68 -15.30 -11.92
N SER A 451 11.53 -15.24 -12.94
CA SER A 451 12.01 -16.46 -13.60
C SER A 451 12.91 -17.31 -12.68
N THR A 452 12.79 -18.64 -12.76
CA THR A 452 13.66 -19.58 -12.03
C THR A 452 15.14 -19.39 -12.38
N ALA A 453 15.47 -19.02 -13.62
CA ALA A 453 16.85 -18.73 -14.03
C ALA A 453 17.42 -17.50 -13.28
N THR A 454 16.63 -16.45 -13.09
CA THR A 454 17.02 -15.27 -12.30
C THR A 454 17.07 -15.59 -10.81
N GLY A 455 16.07 -16.30 -10.28
CA GLY A 455 16.04 -16.72 -8.87
C GLY A 455 17.21 -17.63 -8.48
N SER A 456 17.62 -18.54 -9.38
CA SER A 456 18.79 -19.39 -9.18
C SER A 456 20.10 -18.60 -9.13
N LYS A 457 20.24 -17.54 -9.94
CA LYS A 457 21.38 -16.62 -9.84
C LYS A 457 21.37 -15.94 -8.47
N ILE A 458 20.27 -15.27 -8.11
CA ILE A 458 20.09 -14.59 -6.81
C ILE A 458 20.40 -15.51 -5.63
N LEU A 459 20.00 -16.77 -5.69
CA LEU A 459 20.29 -17.73 -4.62
C LEU A 459 21.78 -18.03 -4.44
N ALA A 460 22.44 -18.54 -5.48
CA ALA A 460 23.86 -18.93 -5.41
C ALA A 460 24.72 -17.75 -4.93
N SER A 461 24.41 -16.59 -5.49
CA SER A 461 24.93 -15.29 -5.15
C SER A 461 24.77 -14.88 -3.68
N CYS A 462 23.59 -15.05 -3.07
CA CYS A 462 23.38 -14.66 -1.67
C CYS A 462 23.94 -15.69 -0.67
N SER A 463 24.63 -16.73 -1.18
CA SER A 463 25.40 -17.75 -0.45
C SER A 463 26.91 -17.76 -0.77
N LEU A 464 27.45 -16.67 -1.34
CA LEU A 464 28.89 -16.54 -1.60
C LEU A 464 29.73 -16.56 -0.31
N LEU A 465 30.98 -17.03 -0.43
CA LEU A 465 31.87 -17.27 0.71
C LEU A 465 32.00 -16.04 1.63
N GLY A 466 31.76 -16.25 2.92
CA GLY A 466 31.77 -15.21 3.94
C GLY A 466 30.40 -14.61 4.27
N ARG A 467 29.35 -14.84 3.47
CA ARG A 467 28.00 -14.28 3.72
C ARG A 467 26.89 -15.29 3.45
N MET A 468 25.85 -15.23 4.29
CA MET A 468 24.67 -16.10 4.19
C MET A 468 23.41 -15.26 4.44
N LYS A 469 22.82 -14.71 3.37
CA LYS A 469 21.57 -13.93 3.48
C LYS A 469 20.36 -14.85 3.28
N PRO A 470 19.35 -14.84 4.15
CA PRO A 470 18.08 -15.51 3.89
C PRO A 470 17.42 -14.94 2.62
N VAL A 471 16.87 -15.84 1.80
CA VAL A 471 16.17 -15.49 0.56
C VAL A 471 14.74 -16.02 0.59
N THR A 472 13.79 -15.27 0.02
CA THR A 472 12.47 -15.79 -0.37
C THR A 472 12.36 -15.71 -1.88
N LEU A 473 11.98 -16.83 -2.52
CA LEU A 473 11.90 -16.95 -3.96
C LEU A 473 10.51 -17.45 -4.35
N GLU A 474 9.77 -16.68 -5.15
CA GLU A 474 8.56 -17.14 -5.82
C GLU A 474 8.79 -17.16 -7.33
N LEU A 475 8.82 -18.37 -7.89
CA LEU A 475 9.35 -18.61 -9.23
C LEU A 475 8.29 -19.27 -10.13
N GLY A 476 8.61 -19.37 -11.42
CA GLY A 476 7.72 -19.87 -12.47
C GLY A 476 7.11 -21.25 -12.22
N GLY A 477 6.05 -21.54 -12.97
CA GLY A 477 5.22 -22.74 -12.87
C GLY A 477 5.05 -23.48 -14.19
N LYS A 478 4.70 -24.76 -14.10
CA LYS A 478 4.06 -25.52 -15.19
C LYS A 478 2.84 -26.26 -14.67
N SER A 479 1.94 -25.46 -14.09
CA SER A 479 0.79 -25.92 -13.34
C SER A 479 -0.19 -26.74 -14.18
N ALA A 480 -0.85 -27.68 -13.51
CA ALA A 480 -1.80 -28.59 -14.12
C ALA A 480 -3.19 -28.48 -13.48
N MET A 481 -4.23 -28.59 -14.30
CA MET A 481 -5.62 -28.65 -13.89
C MET A 481 -6.22 -29.98 -14.34
N ILE A 482 -6.63 -30.82 -13.41
CA ILE A 482 -7.22 -32.15 -13.66
C ILE A 482 -8.75 -32.01 -13.69
N VAL A 483 -9.37 -32.44 -14.80
CA VAL A 483 -10.82 -32.55 -14.97
C VAL A 483 -11.22 -34.02 -14.93
N CYS A 484 -11.77 -34.46 -13.79
CA CYS A 484 -12.13 -35.86 -13.55
C CYS A 484 -13.38 -36.28 -14.35
N LYS A 485 -13.61 -37.60 -14.44
CA LYS A 485 -14.73 -38.22 -15.18
C LYS A 485 -16.13 -37.82 -14.70
N ASP A 486 -16.23 -37.33 -13.47
CA ASP A 486 -17.45 -36.89 -12.79
C ASP A 486 -17.49 -35.36 -12.58
N ALA A 487 -16.54 -34.63 -13.17
CA ALA A 487 -16.53 -33.17 -13.15
C ALA A 487 -17.79 -32.60 -13.80
N ASP A 488 -18.23 -31.45 -13.29
CA ASP A 488 -19.14 -30.61 -14.03
C ASP A 488 -18.38 -29.93 -15.17
N VAL A 489 -18.71 -30.26 -16.42
CA VAL A 489 -17.94 -29.82 -17.59
C VAL A 489 -18.03 -28.30 -17.78
N ASP A 490 -19.16 -27.67 -17.47
CA ASP A 490 -19.33 -26.22 -17.65
C ASP A 490 -18.58 -25.42 -16.57
N ILE A 491 -18.57 -25.90 -15.33
CA ILE A 491 -17.72 -25.37 -14.25
C ILE A 491 -16.23 -25.60 -14.57
N ALA A 492 -15.87 -26.77 -15.10
CA ALA A 492 -14.48 -27.08 -15.47
C ALA A 492 -13.99 -26.24 -16.66
N VAL A 493 -14.83 -25.96 -17.66
CA VAL A 493 -14.49 -25.05 -18.77
C VAL A 493 -14.27 -23.63 -18.23
N THR A 494 -15.19 -23.14 -17.38
CA THR A 494 -15.05 -21.82 -16.73
C THR A 494 -13.74 -21.74 -15.93
N GLY A 495 -13.44 -22.77 -15.13
CA GLY A 495 -12.19 -22.89 -14.38
C GLY A 495 -10.96 -22.90 -15.27
N ALA A 496 -10.98 -23.61 -16.40
CA ALA A 496 -9.86 -23.68 -17.33
C ALA A 496 -9.56 -22.32 -17.99
N LEU A 497 -10.58 -21.55 -18.37
CA LEU A 497 -10.42 -20.18 -18.89
C LEU A 497 -9.77 -19.27 -17.84
N MET A 498 -10.30 -19.27 -16.61
CA MET A 498 -9.71 -18.53 -15.47
C MET A 498 -8.28 -18.98 -15.15
N ALA A 499 -7.96 -20.25 -15.37
CA ALA A 499 -6.65 -20.83 -15.10
C ALA A 499 -5.63 -20.63 -16.23
N ASN A 500 -6.03 -20.17 -17.42
CA ASN A 500 -5.15 -20.08 -18.60
C ASN A 500 -5.07 -18.69 -19.26
N PHE A 501 -6.14 -17.89 -19.18
CA PHE A 501 -6.29 -16.66 -19.97
C PHE A 501 -6.49 -15.39 -19.14
N PHE A 502 -6.74 -15.54 -17.84
CA PHE A 502 -6.76 -14.44 -16.87
C PHE A 502 -5.42 -13.67 -16.90
N SER A 503 -5.48 -12.33 -16.91
CA SER A 503 -4.33 -11.45 -17.15
C SER A 503 -3.47 -11.90 -18.34
N GLN A 504 -4.12 -12.17 -19.49
CA GLN A 504 -3.52 -12.71 -20.72
C GLN A 504 -2.72 -14.02 -20.54
N GLY A 505 -2.97 -14.78 -19.47
CA GLY A 505 -2.21 -15.97 -19.09
C GLY A 505 -0.80 -15.68 -18.54
N GLU A 506 -0.50 -14.42 -18.24
CA GLU A 506 0.76 -13.92 -17.68
C GLU A 506 0.80 -14.16 -16.16
N VAL A 507 0.42 -15.35 -15.68
CA VAL A 507 0.25 -15.69 -14.27
C VAL A 507 1.22 -16.81 -13.89
N CYS A 508 1.89 -16.72 -12.74
CA CYS A 508 2.83 -17.77 -12.30
C CYS A 508 2.13 -19.12 -12.01
N SER A 509 0.90 -19.09 -11.49
CA SER A 509 0.07 -20.28 -11.24
C SER A 509 -0.65 -20.83 -12.48
N ASN A 510 -0.48 -20.23 -13.68
CA ASN A 510 -1.27 -20.52 -14.89
C ASN A 510 -1.25 -22.02 -15.26
N ALA A 511 -2.43 -22.66 -15.26
CA ALA A 511 -2.61 -24.10 -15.45
C ALA A 511 -2.54 -24.52 -16.92
N SER A 512 -1.42 -24.21 -17.57
CA SER A 512 -1.21 -24.46 -18.99
C SER A 512 -1.33 -25.94 -19.38
N LYS A 513 -1.20 -26.90 -18.45
CA LYS A 513 -1.56 -28.32 -18.67
C LYS A 513 -2.98 -28.61 -18.16
N VAL A 514 -3.99 -28.53 -19.02
CA VAL A 514 -5.37 -28.92 -18.72
C VAL A 514 -5.56 -30.41 -19.04
N LEU A 515 -5.48 -31.25 -18.02
CA LEU A 515 -5.58 -32.69 -18.11
C LEU A 515 -7.06 -33.09 -17.99
N VAL A 516 -7.63 -33.73 -19.02
CA VAL A 516 -9.07 -34.04 -19.07
C VAL A 516 -9.28 -35.54 -19.23
N HIS A 517 -10.15 -36.13 -18.40
CA HIS A 517 -10.44 -37.55 -18.47
C HIS A 517 -11.11 -37.91 -19.81
N LYS A 518 -10.68 -39.01 -20.45
CA LYS A 518 -11.16 -39.43 -21.78
C LYS A 518 -12.69 -39.46 -21.95
N SER A 519 -13.46 -39.73 -20.90
CA SER A 519 -14.94 -39.79 -20.98
C SER A 519 -15.65 -38.43 -21.18
N CYS A 520 -14.99 -37.30 -20.89
CA CYS A 520 -15.55 -35.95 -21.05
C CYS A 520 -14.72 -35.06 -21.99
N TYR A 521 -13.62 -35.59 -22.56
CA TYR A 521 -12.67 -34.85 -23.40
C TYR A 521 -13.32 -34.15 -24.59
N ASP A 522 -14.15 -34.84 -25.38
CA ASP A 522 -14.74 -34.26 -26.61
C ASP A 522 -15.74 -33.13 -26.31
N GLU A 523 -16.55 -33.26 -25.24
CA GLU A 523 -17.49 -32.23 -24.79
C GLU A 523 -16.74 -31.01 -24.25
N PHE A 524 -15.76 -31.24 -23.36
CA PHE A 524 -14.91 -30.21 -22.80
C PHE A 524 -14.18 -29.43 -23.90
N ARG A 525 -13.56 -30.12 -24.87
CA ARG A 525 -12.88 -29.50 -26.02
C ARG A 525 -13.83 -28.62 -26.83
N GLN A 526 -15.05 -29.09 -27.11
CA GLN A 526 -16.01 -28.28 -27.85
C GLN A 526 -16.37 -27.01 -27.07
N LYS A 527 -16.78 -27.15 -25.81
CA LYS A 527 -17.22 -26.04 -24.96
C LYS A 527 -16.10 -25.03 -24.68
N VAL A 528 -14.87 -25.46 -24.42
CA VAL A 528 -13.75 -24.53 -24.17
C VAL A 528 -13.38 -23.74 -25.42
N VAL A 529 -13.39 -24.36 -26.61
CA VAL A 529 -13.14 -23.66 -27.89
C VAL A 529 -14.29 -22.69 -28.22
N GLU A 530 -15.53 -23.05 -27.91
CA GLU A 530 -16.70 -22.18 -28.09
C GLU A 530 -16.64 -20.95 -27.16
N GLN A 531 -16.39 -21.14 -25.86
CA GLN A 531 -16.27 -20.01 -24.93
C GLN A 531 -15.03 -19.16 -25.21
N THR A 532 -13.88 -19.73 -25.61
CA THR A 532 -12.68 -18.95 -25.97
C THR A 532 -12.96 -18.02 -27.16
N LYS A 533 -13.78 -18.44 -28.14
CA LYS A 533 -14.23 -17.60 -29.27
C LYS A 533 -15.14 -16.45 -28.86
N SER A 534 -15.75 -16.49 -27.67
CA SER A 534 -16.61 -15.42 -27.16
C SER A 534 -15.85 -14.31 -26.40
N LEU A 535 -14.55 -14.51 -26.13
CA LEU A 535 -13.75 -13.55 -25.37
C LEU A 535 -13.43 -12.30 -26.22
N ILE A 536 -13.82 -11.14 -25.70
CA ILE A 536 -13.55 -9.85 -26.34
C ILE A 536 -12.10 -9.45 -26.07
N ILE A 537 -11.28 -9.48 -27.12
CA ILE A 537 -9.91 -8.95 -27.15
C ILE A 537 -10.01 -7.47 -27.59
N GLY A 538 -9.43 -6.54 -26.85
CA GLY A 538 -9.61 -5.12 -27.14
C GLY A 538 -8.91 -4.17 -26.17
N ASP A 539 -9.34 -2.92 -26.17
CA ASP A 539 -8.85 -1.90 -25.24
C ASP A 539 -9.07 -2.35 -23.78
N PRO A 540 -8.02 -2.55 -22.96
CA PRO A 540 -8.17 -3.02 -21.59
C PRO A 540 -8.89 -2.03 -20.67
N LEU A 541 -9.03 -0.75 -21.05
CA LEU A 541 -9.79 0.26 -20.31
C LEU A 541 -11.31 0.14 -20.50
N LEU A 542 -11.78 -0.68 -21.45
CA LEU A 542 -13.20 -0.95 -21.68
C LEU A 542 -13.70 -2.11 -20.82
N LYS A 543 -14.93 -2.02 -20.31
CA LYS A 543 -15.50 -2.98 -19.34
C LYS A 543 -15.94 -4.29 -19.98
N GLU A 544 -16.27 -4.24 -21.27
CA GLU A 544 -16.60 -5.38 -22.12
C GLU A 544 -15.38 -6.25 -22.47
N THR A 545 -14.17 -5.68 -22.50
CA THR A 545 -12.92 -6.40 -22.79
C THR A 545 -12.66 -7.48 -21.75
N LYS A 546 -12.21 -8.66 -22.21
CA LYS A 546 -11.86 -9.82 -21.38
C LYS A 546 -10.44 -10.33 -21.61
N ILE A 547 -9.74 -9.83 -22.63
CA ILE A 547 -8.32 -10.05 -22.88
C ILE A 547 -7.70 -8.70 -23.26
N GLY A 548 -6.75 -8.23 -22.45
CA GLY A 548 -6.01 -6.98 -22.67
C GLY A 548 -4.79 -7.15 -23.58
N ALA A 549 -3.79 -6.30 -23.37
CA ALA A 549 -2.50 -6.38 -24.06
C ALA A 549 -1.47 -7.15 -23.20
N THR A 550 -0.67 -7.98 -23.86
CA THR A 550 0.53 -8.63 -23.30
C THR A 550 1.57 -7.56 -22.91
N ILE A 551 2.34 -7.74 -21.84
CA ILE A 551 3.21 -6.69 -21.27
C ILE A 551 4.18 -6.01 -22.27
N SER A 552 4.74 -6.77 -23.23
CA SER A 552 5.72 -6.25 -24.18
C SER A 552 5.61 -6.95 -25.54
N ARG A 553 6.08 -6.29 -26.60
CA ARG A 553 6.10 -6.84 -27.96
C ARG A 553 7.03 -8.06 -28.06
N GLU A 554 8.13 -8.07 -27.30
CA GLU A 554 9.09 -9.16 -27.17
C GLU A 554 8.44 -10.37 -26.48
N HIS A 555 7.67 -10.14 -25.41
CA HIS A 555 6.96 -11.22 -24.71
C HIS A 555 5.80 -11.77 -25.54
N LEU A 556 5.04 -10.92 -26.25
CA LEU A 556 4.05 -11.36 -27.25
C LEU A 556 4.69 -12.24 -28.33
N ASN A 557 5.82 -11.82 -28.89
CA ASN A 557 6.56 -12.59 -29.89
C ASN A 557 7.09 -13.92 -29.31
N LYS A 558 7.54 -13.94 -28.05
CA LYS A 558 7.93 -15.17 -27.32
C LYS A 558 6.74 -16.12 -27.20
N VAL A 559 5.60 -15.66 -26.69
CA VAL A 559 4.38 -16.49 -26.50
C VAL A 559 3.92 -17.06 -27.84
N LYS A 560 3.86 -16.24 -28.91
CA LYS A 560 3.53 -16.73 -30.25
C LYS A 560 4.55 -17.75 -30.76
N ALA A 561 5.85 -17.54 -30.54
CA ALA A 561 6.88 -18.49 -30.96
C ALA A 561 6.73 -19.87 -30.29
N TYR A 562 6.26 -19.96 -29.04
CA TYR A 562 5.92 -21.25 -28.41
C TYR A 562 4.74 -21.93 -29.09
N ILE A 563 3.70 -21.19 -29.45
CA ILE A 563 2.50 -21.72 -30.13
C ILE A 563 2.85 -22.22 -31.54
N ASP A 564 3.54 -21.38 -32.33
CA ASP A 564 3.95 -21.72 -33.70
C ASP A 564 4.93 -22.92 -33.72
N GLU A 565 5.80 -23.03 -32.71
CA GLU A 565 6.71 -24.17 -32.56
C GLU A 565 6.01 -25.44 -32.10
N ALA A 566 5.02 -25.36 -31.22
CA ALA A 566 4.19 -26.52 -30.86
C ALA A 566 3.48 -27.10 -32.08
N VAL A 567 2.93 -26.24 -32.95
CA VAL A 567 2.28 -26.68 -34.20
C VAL A 567 3.26 -27.37 -35.15
N LYS A 568 4.50 -26.86 -35.27
CA LYS A 568 5.59 -27.55 -36.01
C LYS A 568 5.95 -28.91 -35.42
N GLN A 569 5.86 -29.05 -34.09
CA GLN A 569 6.13 -30.30 -33.37
C GLN A 569 4.96 -31.30 -33.44
N GLY A 570 3.84 -30.95 -34.07
CA GLY A 570 2.68 -31.83 -34.29
C GLY A 570 1.45 -31.51 -33.45
N ALA A 571 1.49 -30.47 -32.60
CA ALA A 571 0.31 -30.01 -31.88
C ALA A 571 -0.75 -29.46 -32.85
N LYS A 572 -2.02 -29.67 -32.51
CA LYS A 572 -3.15 -29.18 -33.30
C LYS A 572 -3.75 -27.95 -32.62
N LEU A 573 -3.53 -26.78 -33.23
CA LEU A 573 -4.17 -25.53 -32.86
C LEU A 573 -5.67 -25.60 -33.18
N LEU A 574 -6.52 -25.40 -32.17
CA LEU A 574 -7.97 -25.44 -32.29
C LEU A 574 -8.59 -24.04 -32.43
N TYR A 575 -7.95 -23.03 -31.84
CA TYR A 575 -8.31 -21.62 -31.93
C TYR A 575 -7.17 -20.73 -31.43
N GLY A 576 -7.13 -19.47 -31.88
CA GLY A 576 -6.26 -18.40 -31.37
C GLY A 576 -4.77 -18.54 -31.71
N GLY A 577 -3.91 -17.81 -31.00
CA GLY A 577 -2.47 -17.73 -31.28
C GLY A 577 -2.09 -16.72 -32.39
N ASP A 578 -3.08 -15.98 -32.90
CA ASP A 578 -2.93 -14.90 -33.86
C ASP A 578 -2.72 -13.55 -33.16
N VAL A 579 -1.91 -12.69 -33.76
CA VAL A 579 -1.73 -11.28 -33.36
C VAL A 579 -2.96 -10.48 -33.81
N VAL A 580 -3.52 -9.64 -32.93
CA VAL A 580 -4.81 -8.97 -33.16
C VAL A 580 -4.62 -7.47 -33.35
N ASN A 581 -5.11 -6.94 -34.48
CA ASN A 581 -5.14 -5.50 -34.70
C ASN A 581 -6.38 -4.89 -34.04
N VAL A 582 -6.22 -4.30 -32.86
CA VAL A 582 -7.30 -3.56 -32.18
C VAL A 582 -7.43 -2.16 -32.81
N LYS A 583 -8.64 -1.80 -33.24
CA LYS A 583 -8.91 -0.57 -33.99
C LYS A 583 -8.63 0.68 -33.15
N GLY A 584 -7.81 1.59 -33.68
CA GLY A 584 -7.33 2.79 -32.99
C GLY A 584 -6.21 2.52 -31.97
N LEU A 585 -5.75 1.28 -31.88
CA LEU A 585 -4.69 0.79 -30.99
C LEU A 585 -3.76 -0.18 -31.75
N GLU A 586 -3.58 0.02 -33.04
CA GLU A 586 -2.89 -0.89 -33.97
C GLU A 586 -1.41 -1.13 -33.62
N ASN A 587 -0.81 -0.26 -32.80
CA ASN A 587 0.55 -0.40 -32.30
C ASN A 587 0.66 -1.20 -30.98
N GLY A 588 -0.46 -1.49 -30.30
CA GLY A 588 -0.52 -2.23 -29.03
C GLY A 588 -0.20 -3.72 -29.14
N TYR A 589 -0.05 -4.38 -27.98
CA TYR A 589 0.55 -5.72 -27.89
C TYR A 589 -0.51 -6.82 -27.69
N TYR A 590 -1.37 -7.04 -28.67
CA TYR A 590 -2.52 -7.95 -28.56
C TYR A 590 -2.30 -9.32 -29.20
N LEU A 591 -2.51 -10.40 -28.43
CA LEU A 591 -2.46 -11.79 -28.88
C LEU A 591 -3.77 -12.50 -28.51
N SER A 592 -4.32 -13.29 -29.43
CA SER A 592 -5.54 -14.08 -29.18
C SER A 592 -5.26 -15.36 -28.37
N PRO A 593 -6.10 -15.72 -27.38
CA PRO A 593 -5.89 -16.91 -26.55
C PRO A 593 -5.87 -18.21 -27.34
N ALA A 594 -4.76 -18.94 -27.27
CA ALA A 594 -4.58 -20.19 -28.01
C ALA A 594 -5.08 -21.42 -27.22
N VAL A 595 -5.74 -22.34 -27.92
CA VAL A 595 -6.11 -23.67 -27.42
C VAL A 595 -5.49 -24.74 -28.32
N LEU A 596 -4.69 -25.65 -27.76
CA LEU A 596 -3.98 -26.69 -28.51
C LEU A 596 -4.31 -28.09 -27.98
N GLU A 597 -4.54 -29.04 -28.88
CA GLU A 597 -4.59 -30.49 -28.59
C GLU A 597 -3.44 -31.26 -29.29
N CYS A 598 -3.44 -32.59 -29.19
CA CYS A 598 -2.37 -33.47 -29.69
C CYS A 598 -0.99 -33.18 -29.08
N ILE A 599 -0.95 -32.86 -27.79
CA ILE A 599 0.27 -32.52 -27.05
C ILE A 599 1.01 -33.78 -26.61
N ASP A 600 2.29 -33.87 -26.95
CA ASP A 600 3.20 -34.95 -26.54
C ASP A 600 4.15 -34.48 -25.42
N GLU A 601 4.56 -35.41 -24.55
CA GLU A 601 5.40 -35.14 -23.38
C GLU A 601 6.82 -34.66 -23.74
N GLN A 602 7.27 -34.86 -24.99
CA GLN A 602 8.54 -34.32 -25.48
C GLN A 602 8.46 -32.89 -26.01
N MET A 603 7.27 -32.37 -26.32
CA MET A 603 7.11 -31.03 -26.88
C MET A 603 7.64 -29.94 -25.95
N LYS A 604 8.28 -28.93 -26.55
CA LYS A 604 8.83 -27.80 -25.78
C LYS A 604 7.75 -27.11 -24.94
N ILE A 605 6.57 -26.92 -25.52
CA ILE A 605 5.43 -26.25 -24.87
C ILE A 605 4.86 -27.04 -23.68
N TYR A 606 5.05 -28.37 -23.62
CA TYR A 606 4.61 -29.21 -22.50
C TYR A 606 5.53 -29.07 -21.28
N LYS A 607 6.85 -28.93 -21.52
CA LYS A 607 7.88 -28.86 -20.46
C LYS A 607 8.08 -27.44 -19.90
N GLU A 608 8.06 -26.42 -20.76
CA GLU A 608 8.47 -25.06 -20.41
C GLU A 608 7.32 -24.08 -20.11
N GLU A 609 7.62 -23.08 -19.29
CA GLU A 609 6.71 -21.98 -18.95
C GLU A 609 6.60 -20.97 -20.12
N VAL A 610 5.44 -20.94 -20.76
CA VAL A 610 5.14 -19.97 -21.83
C VAL A 610 4.93 -18.57 -21.23
N PHE A 611 4.21 -18.51 -20.11
CA PHE A 611 3.79 -17.29 -19.39
C PHE A 611 2.87 -16.38 -20.22
N GLY A 612 1.89 -16.96 -20.90
CA GLY A 612 0.88 -16.28 -21.69
C GLY A 612 -0.26 -17.22 -22.09
N ALA A 613 -1.28 -16.69 -22.75
CA ALA A 613 -2.55 -17.35 -23.07
C ALA A 613 -2.42 -18.51 -24.08
N ALA A 614 -1.85 -19.64 -23.66
CA ALA A 614 -1.72 -20.87 -24.41
C ALA A 614 -2.14 -22.08 -23.56
N MET A 615 -3.37 -22.56 -23.77
CA MET A 615 -3.96 -23.70 -23.09
C MET A 615 -3.62 -25.01 -23.82
N LEU A 616 -3.07 -25.99 -23.11
CA LEU A 616 -2.81 -27.34 -23.60
C LEU A 616 -3.88 -28.28 -23.04
N ILE A 617 -4.78 -28.80 -23.89
CA ILE A 617 -5.72 -29.85 -23.48
C ILE A 617 -5.12 -31.22 -23.78
N ILE A 618 -5.05 -32.09 -22.76
CA ILE A 618 -4.35 -33.37 -22.83
C ILE A 618 -5.22 -34.49 -22.21
N PRO A 619 -5.55 -35.57 -22.95
CA PRO A 619 -6.41 -36.63 -22.43
C PRO A 619 -5.66 -37.60 -21.51
N PHE A 620 -6.18 -37.87 -20.31
CA PHE A 620 -5.64 -38.88 -19.38
C PHE A 620 -6.58 -40.10 -19.22
N GLN A 621 -6.03 -41.22 -18.76
CA GLN A 621 -6.75 -42.51 -18.70
C GLN A 621 -7.37 -42.81 -17.34
N ASP A 622 -6.63 -42.59 -16.27
CA ASP A 622 -7.01 -42.86 -14.89
C ASP A 622 -6.34 -41.88 -13.92
N ASP A 623 -6.66 -41.99 -12.63
CA ASP A 623 -6.21 -41.05 -11.61
C ASP A 623 -4.68 -41.04 -11.45
N GLU A 624 -3.99 -42.18 -11.58
CA GLU A 624 -2.52 -42.27 -11.45
C GLU A 624 -1.80 -41.70 -12.69
N ASP A 625 -2.36 -41.89 -13.88
CA ASP A 625 -1.90 -41.22 -15.10
C ASP A 625 -2.05 -39.69 -14.98
N ALA A 626 -3.16 -39.19 -14.45
CA ALA A 626 -3.35 -37.76 -14.17
C ALA A 626 -2.33 -37.21 -13.14
N ILE A 627 -2.09 -37.95 -12.06
CA ILE A 627 -1.08 -37.60 -11.03
C ILE A 627 0.33 -37.55 -11.65
N ARG A 628 0.67 -38.54 -12.49
CA ARG A 628 1.95 -38.62 -13.23
C ARG A 628 2.11 -37.39 -14.12
N MET A 629 1.16 -37.14 -15.02
CA MET A 629 1.19 -36.03 -15.98
C MET A 629 1.18 -34.66 -15.29
N ALA A 630 0.51 -34.51 -14.16
CA ALA A 630 0.51 -33.26 -13.39
C ALA A 630 1.88 -33.01 -12.75
N ASN A 631 2.45 -34.01 -12.08
CA ASN A 631 3.72 -33.93 -11.37
C ASN A 631 4.95 -33.89 -12.28
N ASP A 632 4.83 -34.35 -13.53
CA ASP A 632 5.87 -34.34 -14.55
C ASP A 632 6.22 -32.91 -15.00
N THR A 633 7.12 -32.31 -14.21
CA THR A 633 7.70 -30.98 -14.38
C THR A 633 8.76 -30.75 -13.30
N PRO A 634 9.82 -29.93 -13.51
CA PRO A 634 10.70 -29.47 -12.42
C PRO A 634 10.01 -28.52 -11.43
N TYR A 635 8.89 -27.89 -11.81
CA TYR A 635 8.18 -26.88 -11.04
C TYR A 635 7.21 -27.46 -9.99
N GLY A 636 6.63 -26.60 -9.16
CA GLY A 636 5.73 -26.98 -8.08
C GLY A 636 4.95 -25.81 -7.46
N LEU A 637 4.53 -24.83 -8.27
CA LEU A 637 3.81 -23.66 -7.73
C LEU A 637 2.33 -23.95 -7.43
N ALA A 638 1.55 -24.30 -8.46
CA ALA A 638 0.13 -24.60 -8.32
C ALA A 638 -0.32 -25.86 -9.06
N ALA A 639 -1.42 -26.46 -8.61
CA ALA A 639 -2.19 -27.45 -9.36
C ALA A 639 -3.69 -27.34 -8.98
N GLY A 640 -4.58 -28.03 -9.70
CA GLY A 640 -5.98 -28.06 -9.33
C GLY A 640 -6.75 -29.28 -9.82
N VAL A 641 -7.91 -29.52 -9.21
CA VAL A 641 -8.76 -30.71 -9.43
C VAL A 641 -10.22 -30.31 -9.51
N PHE A 642 -10.91 -30.75 -10.57
CA PHE A 642 -12.34 -30.55 -10.79
C PHE A 642 -13.04 -31.90 -10.78
N THR A 643 -13.95 -32.12 -9.83
CA THR A 643 -14.65 -33.38 -9.56
C THR A 643 -15.84 -33.12 -8.63
N ARG A 644 -16.90 -33.92 -8.73
CA ARG A 644 -18.02 -33.90 -7.78
C ARG A 644 -17.77 -34.81 -6.56
N ASN A 645 -16.75 -35.67 -6.61
CA ASN A 645 -16.37 -36.59 -5.54
C ASN A 645 -15.29 -35.99 -4.61
N LEU A 646 -15.69 -35.57 -3.41
CA LEU A 646 -14.81 -35.00 -2.39
C LEU A 646 -13.66 -35.94 -1.95
N HIS A 647 -13.89 -37.26 -1.92
CA HIS A 647 -12.84 -38.23 -1.56
C HIS A 647 -11.76 -38.31 -2.65
N LEU A 648 -12.17 -38.24 -3.93
CA LEU A 648 -11.25 -38.18 -5.06
C LEU A 648 -10.49 -36.85 -5.06
N ALA A 649 -11.18 -35.73 -4.81
CA ALA A 649 -10.55 -34.41 -4.71
C ALA A 649 -9.43 -34.39 -3.64
N TYR A 650 -9.72 -34.89 -2.43
CA TYR A 650 -8.73 -35.00 -1.36
C TYR A 650 -7.58 -35.95 -1.71
N SER A 651 -7.88 -37.13 -2.27
CA SER A 651 -6.86 -38.11 -2.64
C SER A 651 -5.93 -37.61 -3.74
N LEU A 652 -6.45 -36.89 -4.75
CA LEU A 652 -5.63 -36.26 -5.79
C LEU A 652 -4.81 -35.12 -5.21
N ALA A 653 -5.43 -34.22 -4.44
CA ALA A 653 -4.74 -33.10 -3.79
C ALA A 653 -3.54 -33.56 -2.94
N SER A 654 -3.68 -34.64 -2.17
CA SER A 654 -2.58 -35.19 -1.35
C SER A 654 -1.38 -35.76 -2.13
N LYS A 655 -1.52 -35.97 -3.45
CA LYS A 655 -0.49 -36.55 -4.33
C LYS A 655 0.10 -35.54 -5.34
N LEU A 656 -0.38 -34.30 -5.34
CA LEU A 656 0.09 -33.24 -6.22
C LEU A 656 1.22 -32.44 -5.56
N ASN A 657 2.39 -32.42 -6.19
CA ASN A 657 3.60 -31.78 -5.67
C ASN A 657 3.64 -30.28 -6.02
N ALA A 658 2.66 -29.54 -5.52
CA ALA A 658 2.58 -28.09 -5.66
C ALA A 658 2.20 -27.39 -4.34
N GLY A 659 2.70 -26.17 -4.15
CA GLY A 659 2.44 -25.41 -2.92
C GLY A 659 1.03 -24.84 -2.79
N ASN A 660 0.32 -24.65 -3.90
CA ASN A 660 -1.08 -24.21 -3.95
C ASN A 660 -1.93 -25.26 -4.67
N ILE A 661 -2.96 -25.82 -4.01
CA ILE A 661 -3.88 -26.79 -4.62
C ILE A 661 -5.30 -26.23 -4.61
N TYR A 662 -5.91 -26.09 -5.80
CA TYR A 662 -7.28 -25.61 -5.96
C TYR A 662 -8.26 -26.78 -6.23
N ILE A 663 -9.43 -26.77 -5.59
CA ILE A 663 -10.48 -27.79 -5.82
C ILE A 663 -11.75 -27.09 -6.30
N ASN A 664 -12.26 -27.48 -7.48
CA ASN A 664 -13.42 -26.87 -8.15
C ASN A 664 -13.35 -25.33 -8.29
N THR A 665 -12.13 -24.78 -8.36
CA THR A 665 -11.82 -23.37 -8.56
C THR A 665 -10.39 -23.24 -9.10
N PHE A 666 -9.96 -22.03 -9.48
CA PHE A 666 -8.55 -21.76 -9.83
C PHE A 666 -8.18 -20.29 -9.65
N ASN A 667 -6.89 -19.99 -9.46
CA ASN A 667 -6.29 -18.64 -9.37
C ASN A 667 -6.84 -17.70 -8.28
N ILE A 668 -7.72 -18.15 -7.38
CA ILE A 668 -8.14 -17.37 -6.20
C ILE A 668 -6.94 -17.22 -5.25
N THR A 669 -6.46 -16.01 -5.07
CA THR A 669 -5.47 -15.65 -4.04
C THR A 669 -6.15 -14.93 -2.88
N ASN A 670 -5.58 -15.05 -1.68
CA ASN A 670 -6.07 -14.34 -0.50
C ASN A 670 -4.92 -14.16 0.51
N SER A 671 -4.79 -12.95 1.05
CA SER A 671 -3.65 -12.56 1.88
C SER A 671 -3.54 -13.33 3.21
N MET A 672 -4.61 -13.98 3.66
CA MET A 672 -4.59 -14.85 4.85
C MET A 672 -3.91 -16.20 4.60
N ILE A 673 -3.84 -16.66 3.34
CA ILE A 673 -3.42 -18.01 2.97
C ILE A 673 -1.97 -18.00 2.46
N PRO A 674 -1.07 -18.86 2.99
CA PRO A 674 0.32 -18.94 2.52
C PRO A 674 0.49 -19.35 1.06
N PHE A 675 0.50 -18.37 0.17
CA PHE A 675 0.89 -18.57 -1.23
C PHE A 675 2.39 -18.85 -1.34
N GLY A 676 2.76 -19.91 -2.05
CA GLY A 676 4.11 -20.02 -2.60
C GLY A 676 4.53 -21.39 -3.15
N GLY A 677 5.77 -21.47 -3.65
CA GLY A 677 6.30 -22.57 -4.44
C GLY A 677 6.70 -23.86 -3.70
N MET A 678 6.95 -24.91 -4.49
CA MET A 678 7.73 -26.11 -4.16
C MET A 678 8.70 -26.41 -5.31
N LYS A 679 9.68 -27.29 -5.09
CA LYS A 679 10.67 -27.73 -6.11
C LYS A 679 11.36 -26.51 -6.74
N GLN A 680 11.43 -26.40 -8.08
CA GLN A 680 12.06 -25.26 -8.75
C GLN A 680 11.15 -24.01 -8.86
N SER A 681 9.94 -24.03 -8.29
CA SER A 681 9.10 -22.83 -8.13
C SER A 681 9.45 -21.99 -6.90
N GLY A 682 10.48 -22.37 -6.12
CA GLY A 682 11.03 -21.54 -5.05
C GLY A 682 10.66 -21.99 -3.63
N PHE A 683 10.88 -21.10 -2.66
CA PHE A 683 10.75 -21.38 -1.22
C PHE A 683 10.62 -20.10 -0.37
N GLY A 684 10.11 -20.28 0.85
CA GLY A 684 9.48 -19.20 1.63
C GLY A 684 8.00 -19.08 1.25
N ARG A 685 7.30 -18.10 1.82
CA ARG A 685 5.89 -17.79 1.51
C ARG A 685 5.69 -16.27 1.60
N GLU A 686 4.82 -15.70 0.78
CA GLU A 686 4.57 -14.24 0.77
C GLU A 686 3.30 -13.81 1.49
N ASN A 687 2.30 -14.70 1.57
CA ASN A 687 1.03 -14.42 2.25
C ASN A 687 0.86 -15.25 3.54
N GLY A 688 -0.19 -14.92 4.29
CA GLY A 688 -0.54 -15.54 5.57
C GLY A 688 0.47 -15.29 6.69
N VAL A 689 0.24 -15.91 7.85
CA VAL A 689 1.15 -15.78 9.01
C VAL A 689 2.55 -16.33 8.70
N ALA A 690 2.67 -17.28 7.77
CA ALA A 690 3.94 -17.83 7.28
C ALA A 690 4.87 -16.76 6.69
N ALA A 691 4.34 -15.68 6.10
CA ALA A 691 5.14 -14.56 5.60
C ALA A 691 5.92 -13.86 6.72
N LEU A 692 5.35 -13.74 7.91
CA LEU A 692 6.03 -13.13 9.06
C LEU A 692 7.29 -13.92 9.43
N GLU A 693 7.27 -15.24 9.26
CA GLU A 693 8.42 -16.13 9.50
C GLU A 693 9.48 -15.98 8.41
N ALA A 694 9.08 -15.62 7.18
CA ALA A 694 10.02 -15.28 6.11
C ALA A 694 10.70 -13.92 6.34
N PHE A 695 10.06 -12.99 7.08
CA PHE A 695 10.54 -11.61 7.32
C PHE A 695 10.97 -11.31 8.77
N SER A 696 11.10 -12.32 9.63
CA SER A 696 11.61 -12.17 11.00
C SER A 696 12.38 -13.41 11.46
N GLN A 697 13.12 -13.28 12.54
CA GLN A 697 13.95 -14.34 13.12
C GLN A 697 13.72 -14.46 14.63
N TRP A 698 13.87 -15.67 15.17
CA TRP A 698 13.75 -15.93 16.60
C TRP A 698 15.06 -15.65 17.33
N LYS A 699 15.03 -14.79 18.33
CA LYS A 699 16.09 -14.64 19.34
C LYS A 699 15.62 -15.35 20.62
N SER A 700 16.37 -16.36 21.08
CA SER A 700 16.11 -17.02 22.37
C SER A 700 16.95 -16.40 23.47
N ILE A 701 16.32 -15.97 24.56
CA ILE A 701 16.98 -15.39 25.74
C ILE A 701 16.76 -16.34 26.90
N PHE A 702 17.86 -16.76 27.54
CA PHE A 702 17.87 -17.60 28.73
C PHE A 702 18.21 -16.74 29.94
N VAL A 703 17.45 -16.92 31.04
CA VAL A 703 17.61 -16.15 32.27
C VAL A 703 17.69 -17.12 33.46
N ASN A 704 18.75 -17.01 34.23
CA ASN A 704 18.81 -17.48 35.60
C ASN A 704 18.40 -16.31 36.51
N ALA A 705 17.32 -16.47 37.27
CA ALA A 705 16.83 -15.45 38.20
C ALA A 705 17.33 -15.62 39.64
N SER A 706 18.08 -16.68 39.94
CA SER A 706 18.72 -16.87 41.25
C SER A 706 20.06 -16.12 41.35
N GLU A 707 20.46 -15.81 42.59
CA GLU A 707 21.75 -15.17 42.90
C GLU A 707 22.97 -16.13 42.73
N LYS A 708 22.77 -17.32 42.18
CA LYS A 708 23.79 -18.39 42.12
C LYS A 708 23.83 -19.02 40.73
N LEU A 709 25.03 -19.37 40.28
CA LEU A 709 25.23 -20.18 39.09
C LEU A 709 26.00 -21.44 39.49
N ASP A 710 25.39 -22.61 39.31
CA ASP A 710 26.01 -23.89 39.64
C ASP A 710 27.29 -24.09 38.83
N ASN A 711 28.39 -24.35 39.52
CA ASN A 711 29.72 -24.47 38.93
C ASN A 711 30.20 -25.93 38.99
N PRO A 712 30.07 -26.72 37.92
CA PRO A 712 30.44 -28.13 37.91
C PRO A 712 31.96 -28.38 38.00
N PHE A 713 32.77 -27.32 38.11
CA PHE A 713 34.22 -27.38 38.26
C PHE A 713 34.70 -27.03 39.69
N ARG A 714 33.79 -26.90 40.66
CA ARG A 714 34.12 -26.71 42.08
C ARG A 714 33.26 -27.63 42.96
N ASN A 715 33.91 -28.31 43.91
CA ASN A 715 33.28 -29.07 44.98
C ASN A 715 32.79 -28.14 46.11
#